data_AF-A0A3M6QWD1-F1
#
_entry.id   AF-A0A3M6QWD1-F1
#
_cell.length_a   1.000
_cell.length_b   1.000
_cell.length_c   1.000
_cell.angle_alpha   90.00
_cell.angle_beta   90.00
_cell.angle_gamma   90.00
#
_symmetry.space_group_name_H-M   'P 1'
#
loop_
_entity.id
_entity.type
_entity.pdbx_description
1 polymer ?
#
loop_
_entity_poly.entity_id
_entity_poly.type
_entity_poly.pdbx_seq_one_letter_code
_entity_poly.pdbx_strand_id
1 'polypeptide(L)'
;MKQRSLLANSILLGFISCFSVASWAADIVSINGMHQNGREVVQIELNEPIDFDPVAFLVQSPARISLDFPGVGVVAGRKHIDVNQGNLRSINAVEAGDRSRVVLSLREIGSYQIHKSGNMVTVQLGDAPSVRYSTEVVKSSSLSRAAAIEKIDFRRGMNGVGRVLLDLPNDSVGVDVRQEGKRIILEIPNVSLSDGFKNYLDVADFGTPVKYIRPKQTNKSTVVEIEVEGEWSQSSYQVGNQYVLEVHKVIPDPGKLTPGVGFSGEKLSLNFQNVDIRSLLSVIADFTNFNIVVADSVNGSLTLRLQDVPWDQALDVILNSKELGYEKNGNVLWVAPKDELNERRQKDHEARLALEKLEPLRTQSFQLNYARAEKIAEQLTQTQDQGSQGSQSARFLTERGSAIAEPRTNQLFVTDTPSKLEEVVKLIADWDIPVRQVLIEARIVQANDSFGRNLGVRLGMSDQRAERGGDGGYHLGGGNRAVFGGTYGNVLVGSGAANGTTAAGQFFDLGANAIGSTSAASFALSVFNSAANRFLNLEISALESTGEGRVISSPRVVTSDQVKAYIEQGTELPYSTSSPSGGTTVEFRKAVLSLEVTPQITPEGNVILKLLVKKDNLSAHGQGAIDTRRVNTEVLVENGGTVVIGGIFELDETVLENKVPFLGDLPIAGNLFKRKERSASKSELLVFITPKIVTEQNSMRR
;
A
#
# COMPACT_ATOMS: atom_id res chain seq x y z
N MET A 1 62.72 -46.57 0.16
CA MET A 1 62.55 -46.50 1.63
C MET A 1 61.07 -46.32 1.91
N LYS A 2 60.28 -47.17 2.54
CA LYS A 2 60.29 -48.57 3.02
C LYS A 2 58.80 -48.95 2.85
N GLN A 3 58.45 -49.97 2.04
CA GLN A 3 58.13 -51.34 2.48
C GLN A 3 56.97 -51.38 3.51
N ARG A 4 55.90 -52.17 3.37
CA ARG A 4 55.69 -53.50 2.75
C ARG A 4 54.17 -53.80 2.80
N SER A 5 53.53 -54.26 1.71
CA SER A 5 53.36 -55.67 1.29
C SER A 5 52.23 -56.40 2.05
N LEU A 6 51.11 -56.73 1.42
CA LEU A 6 50.83 -57.95 0.61
C LEU A 6 50.21 -59.08 1.44
N LEU A 7 49.08 -59.60 0.93
CA LEU A 7 48.67 -61.01 0.77
C LEU A 7 47.13 -61.03 0.77
N ALA A 8 46.38 -61.24 -0.32
CA ALA A 8 46.39 -62.27 -1.38
C ALA A 8 45.73 -63.61 -0.97
N ASN A 9 44.96 -64.15 -1.94
CA ASN A 9 44.19 -65.41 -2.03
C ASN A 9 42.71 -65.35 -1.61
N SER A 10 41.72 -65.87 -2.33
CA SER A 10 41.62 -66.55 -3.65
C SER A 10 40.13 -66.93 -3.86
N ILE A 11 39.47 -66.56 -4.97
CA ILE A 11 39.02 -67.43 -6.10
C ILE A 11 37.61 -68.09 -5.98
N LEU A 12 36.69 -67.58 -6.83
CA LEU A 12 35.72 -68.24 -7.75
C LEU A 12 34.30 -68.71 -7.31
N LEU A 13 33.40 -68.61 -8.32
CA LEU A 13 32.02 -69.11 -8.49
C LEU A 13 30.92 -68.32 -7.76
N GLY A 14 29.80 -67.92 -8.38
CA GLY A 14 29.26 -68.20 -9.70
C GLY A 14 28.20 -67.17 -10.11
N PHE A 15 28.15 -66.89 -11.41
CA PHE A 15 27.12 -66.06 -12.04
C PHE A 15 25.83 -66.90 -12.13
N ILE A 16 24.84 -66.62 -11.27
CA ILE A 16 23.46 -67.06 -11.45
C ILE A 16 22.59 -65.81 -11.48
N SER A 17 22.10 -65.49 -12.68
CA SER A 17 21.05 -64.52 -12.91
C SER A 17 19.76 -65.01 -12.25
N CYS A 18 19.42 -64.45 -11.09
CA CYS A 18 18.10 -64.60 -10.50
C CYS A 18 17.28 -63.35 -10.84
N PHE A 19 16.30 -63.49 -11.74
CA PHE A 19 15.22 -62.51 -11.90
C PHE A 19 14.46 -62.47 -10.56
N SER A 20 14.69 -61.42 -9.76
CA SER A 20 13.84 -61.11 -8.62
C SER A 20 12.55 -60.49 -9.14
N VAL A 21 11.51 -61.32 -9.26
CA VAL A 21 10.13 -60.84 -9.38
C VAL A 21 9.80 -60.19 -8.03
N ALA A 22 9.48 -58.90 -8.02
CA ALA A 22 8.98 -58.24 -6.82
C ALA A 22 7.65 -58.93 -6.44
N SER A 23 7.63 -59.61 -5.31
CA SER A 23 6.42 -60.22 -4.76
C SER A 23 5.71 -59.18 -3.92
N TRP A 24 4.46 -58.89 -4.26
CA TRP A 24 3.56 -58.11 -3.40
C TRP A 24 3.31 -58.86 -2.09
N ALA A 25 3.11 -58.12 -0.99
CA ALA A 25 2.87 -58.68 0.35
C ALA A 25 1.39 -59.09 0.56
N ALA A 26 0.48 -58.53 -0.21
CA ALA A 26 -0.93 -58.91 -0.33
C ALA A 26 -1.48 -58.36 -1.65
N ASP A 27 -2.65 -58.78 -2.09
CA ASP A 27 -3.37 -58.22 -3.23
C ASP A 27 -4.81 -57.88 -2.86
N ILE A 28 -5.33 -56.76 -3.39
CA ILE A 28 -6.75 -56.41 -3.30
C ILE A 28 -7.55 -57.33 -4.23
N VAL A 29 -8.41 -58.14 -3.64
CA VAL A 29 -9.25 -59.13 -4.32
C VAL A 29 -10.58 -58.52 -4.78
N SER A 30 -11.21 -57.72 -3.92
CA SER A 30 -12.50 -57.10 -4.24
C SER A 30 -12.69 -55.75 -3.54
N ILE A 31 -13.47 -54.85 -4.17
CA ILE A 31 -13.87 -53.57 -3.59
C ILE A 31 -15.36 -53.41 -3.81
N ASN A 32 -16.12 -53.18 -2.74
CA ASN A 32 -17.57 -53.01 -2.82
C ASN A 32 -18.01 -51.77 -2.03
N GLY A 33 -18.79 -50.89 -2.66
CA GLY A 33 -19.48 -49.77 -1.98
C GLY A 33 -20.93 -50.15 -1.72
N MET A 34 -21.39 -50.01 -0.48
CA MET A 34 -22.78 -50.28 -0.08
C MET A 34 -23.31 -49.19 0.85
N HIS A 35 -24.61 -48.95 0.81
CA HIS A 35 -25.30 -48.06 1.76
C HIS A 35 -26.03 -48.92 2.80
N GLN A 36 -25.57 -48.92 4.05
CA GLN A 36 -26.12 -49.74 5.14
C GLN A 36 -26.45 -48.85 6.34
N ASN A 37 -27.70 -48.91 6.84
CA ASN A 37 -28.19 -48.14 7.99
C ASN A 37 -27.98 -46.61 7.89
N GLY A 38 -28.21 -46.02 6.71
CA GLY A 38 -28.09 -44.57 6.51
C GLY A 38 -26.64 -44.06 6.43
N ARG A 39 -25.66 -44.97 6.32
CA ARG A 39 -24.23 -44.64 6.14
C ARG A 39 -23.68 -45.38 4.93
N GLU A 40 -22.77 -44.73 4.23
CA GLU A 40 -22.05 -45.34 3.12
C GLU A 40 -20.82 -46.07 3.64
N VAL A 41 -20.64 -47.31 3.21
CA VAL A 41 -19.58 -48.19 3.67
C VAL A 41 -18.89 -48.77 2.44
N VAL A 42 -17.58 -48.57 2.35
CA VAL A 42 -16.73 -49.18 1.32
C VAL A 42 -15.93 -50.31 1.96
N GLN A 43 -16.11 -51.52 1.47
CA GLN A 43 -15.34 -52.70 1.90
C GLN A 43 -14.29 -53.05 0.85
N ILE A 44 -13.04 -53.16 1.29
CA ILE A 44 -11.88 -53.56 0.50
C ILE A 44 -11.40 -54.89 1.07
N GLU A 45 -11.45 -55.94 0.26
CA GLU A 45 -11.05 -57.29 0.61
C GLU A 45 -9.66 -57.57 0.03
N LEU A 46 -8.74 -58.03 0.89
CA LEU A 46 -7.38 -58.42 0.51
C LEU A 46 -7.32 -59.96 0.35
N ASN A 47 -6.22 -60.53 -0.12
CA ASN A 47 -5.99 -61.99 -0.11
C ASN A 47 -5.29 -62.46 1.18
N GLU A 48 -4.52 -61.57 1.80
CA GLU A 48 -3.77 -61.79 3.04
C GLU A 48 -3.92 -60.57 3.97
N PRO A 49 -3.95 -60.78 5.30
CA PRO A 49 -4.08 -59.68 6.26
C PRO A 49 -2.84 -58.79 6.27
N ILE A 50 -3.05 -57.47 6.37
CA ILE A 50 -1.97 -56.47 6.42
C ILE A 50 -1.70 -55.97 7.85
N ASP A 51 -0.42 -55.88 8.22
CA ASP A 51 0.01 -55.42 9.55
C ASP A 51 0.08 -53.90 9.69
N PHE A 52 0.00 -53.15 8.60
CA PHE A 52 -0.04 -51.69 8.60
C PHE A 52 -1.47 -51.17 8.37
N ASP A 53 -1.69 -49.88 8.67
CA ASP A 53 -2.94 -49.20 8.35
C ASP A 53 -2.77 -48.45 7.01
N PRO A 54 -3.79 -48.47 6.12
CA PRO A 54 -3.72 -47.78 4.84
C PRO A 54 -3.69 -46.25 5.06
N VAL A 55 -2.88 -45.56 4.28
CA VAL A 55 -2.71 -44.11 4.39
C VAL A 55 -3.82 -43.42 3.62
N ALA A 56 -4.68 -42.66 4.31
CA ALA A 56 -5.79 -41.96 3.69
C ALA A 56 -5.50 -40.47 3.49
N PHE A 57 -5.83 -39.94 2.31
CA PHE A 57 -5.71 -38.53 1.96
C PHE A 57 -7.06 -38.00 1.50
N LEU A 58 -7.38 -36.76 1.89
CA LEU A 58 -8.59 -36.08 1.44
C LEU A 58 -8.20 -34.94 0.49
N VAL A 59 -8.80 -34.93 -0.71
CA VAL A 59 -8.62 -33.90 -1.73
C VAL A 59 -9.94 -33.15 -1.84
N GLN A 60 -9.92 -31.82 -1.72
CA GLN A 60 -11.15 -31.03 -1.60
C GLN A 60 -11.72 -30.57 -2.94
N SER A 61 -10.87 -30.31 -3.94
CA SER A 61 -11.27 -29.77 -5.24
C SER A 61 -10.61 -30.56 -6.38
N PRO A 62 -11.26 -31.61 -6.92
CA PRO A 62 -12.58 -32.15 -6.57
C PRO A 62 -12.56 -33.06 -5.32
N ALA A 63 -13.71 -33.18 -4.63
CA ALA A 63 -13.88 -33.97 -3.40
C ALA A 63 -13.56 -35.47 -3.61
N ARG A 64 -12.44 -35.94 -3.03
CA ARG A 64 -11.99 -37.35 -3.13
C ARG A 64 -11.31 -37.79 -1.83
N ILE A 65 -11.44 -39.08 -1.50
CA ILE A 65 -10.63 -39.74 -0.47
C ILE A 65 -9.76 -40.78 -1.17
N SER A 66 -8.43 -40.69 -1.07
CA SER A 66 -7.52 -41.71 -1.62
C SER A 66 -6.86 -42.50 -0.51
N LEU A 67 -6.92 -43.84 -0.59
CA LEU A 67 -6.34 -44.79 0.35
C LEU A 67 -5.16 -45.48 -0.32
N ASP A 68 -3.96 -45.33 0.25
CA ASP A 68 -2.74 -45.97 -0.25
C ASP A 68 -2.40 -47.22 0.56
N PHE A 69 -2.15 -48.30 -0.16
CA PHE A 69 -1.73 -49.60 0.33
C PHE A 69 -0.31 -49.89 -0.17
N PRO A 70 0.73 -49.60 0.64
CA PRO A 70 2.11 -49.93 0.30
C PRO A 70 2.33 -51.44 0.24
N GLY A 71 3.02 -51.94 -0.78
CA GLY A 71 3.32 -53.36 -0.93
C GLY A 71 2.09 -54.25 -1.16
N VAL A 72 0.95 -53.68 -1.59
CA VAL A 72 -0.26 -54.43 -1.96
C VAL A 72 -0.56 -54.26 -3.45
N GLY A 73 -0.78 -55.35 -4.20
CA GLY A 73 -1.18 -55.32 -5.61
C GLY A 73 -2.70 -55.19 -5.81
N VAL A 74 -3.18 -54.97 -7.05
CA VAL A 74 -4.61 -55.01 -7.39
C VAL A 74 -4.87 -56.17 -8.36
N VAL A 75 -5.61 -57.20 -7.92
CA VAL A 75 -5.98 -58.32 -8.79
C VAL A 75 -6.90 -57.84 -9.92
N ALA A 76 -6.72 -58.38 -11.13
CA ALA A 76 -7.45 -57.99 -12.33
C ALA A 76 -8.96 -58.32 -12.26
N GLY A 77 -9.73 -57.46 -11.60
CA GLY A 77 -11.18 -57.58 -11.48
C GLY A 77 -11.83 -56.28 -11.00
N ARG A 78 -12.21 -55.41 -11.96
CA ARG A 78 -12.90 -54.10 -11.78
C ARG A 78 -12.12 -53.04 -11.00
N LYS A 79 -11.12 -52.45 -11.68
CA LYS A 79 -10.38 -51.28 -11.20
C LYS A 79 -11.25 -50.02 -11.03
N HIS A 80 -12.43 -49.94 -11.64
CA HIS A 80 -13.35 -48.82 -11.52
C HIS A 80 -14.78 -49.30 -11.26
N ILE A 81 -15.45 -48.70 -10.27
CA ILE A 81 -16.81 -49.03 -9.84
C ILE A 81 -17.60 -47.74 -9.67
N ASP A 82 -18.64 -47.55 -10.48
CA ASP A 82 -19.62 -46.49 -10.27
C ASP A 82 -20.63 -46.92 -9.21
N VAL A 83 -20.68 -46.19 -8.10
CA VAL A 83 -21.60 -46.48 -6.98
C VAL A 83 -22.82 -45.59 -7.07
N ASN A 84 -22.63 -44.29 -7.37
CA ASN A 84 -23.68 -43.26 -7.55
C ASN A 84 -24.80 -43.26 -6.48
N GLN A 85 -24.53 -43.74 -5.27
CA GLN A 85 -25.47 -43.82 -4.15
C GLN A 85 -24.95 -42.98 -3.00
N GLY A 86 -25.76 -42.00 -2.55
CA GLY A 86 -25.37 -41.07 -1.48
C GLY A 86 -24.26 -40.10 -1.91
N ASN A 87 -23.32 -39.83 -1.01
CA ASN A 87 -22.15 -38.97 -1.21
C ASN A 87 -21.06 -39.65 -2.06
N LEU A 88 -20.97 -40.98 -2.07
CA LEU A 88 -20.01 -41.74 -2.87
C LEU A 88 -20.44 -41.86 -4.35
N ARG A 89 -19.66 -41.24 -5.24
CA ARG A 89 -19.88 -41.25 -6.69
C ARG A 89 -19.27 -42.49 -7.35
N SER A 90 -17.96 -42.69 -7.17
CA SER A 90 -17.24 -43.81 -7.78
C SER A 90 -16.01 -44.21 -6.97
N ILE A 91 -15.56 -45.45 -7.17
CA ILE A 91 -14.35 -46.02 -6.56
C ILE A 91 -13.40 -46.42 -7.68
N ASN A 92 -12.12 -46.07 -7.56
CA ASN A 92 -11.10 -46.40 -8.55
C ASN A 92 -9.81 -46.89 -7.89
N ALA A 93 -9.38 -48.11 -8.19
CA ALA A 93 -8.14 -48.70 -7.70
C ALA A 93 -7.06 -48.69 -8.78
N VAL A 94 -5.95 -48.01 -8.51
CA VAL A 94 -4.83 -47.84 -9.42
C VAL A 94 -3.56 -48.35 -8.76
N GLU A 95 -2.83 -49.20 -9.46
CA GLU A 95 -1.53 -49.73 -9.04
C GLU A 95 -0.41 -48.84 -9.62
N ALA A 96 0.52 -48.39 -8.78
CA ALA A 96 1.60 -47.48 -9.18
C ALA A 96 2.92 -47.84 -8.47
N GLY A 97 3.76 -48.64 -9.14
CA GLY A 97 5.04 -49.07 -8.60
C GLY A 97 4.85 -50.15 -7.53
N ASP A 98 5.27 -49.85 -6.29
CA ASP A 98 5.20 -50.75 -5.12
C ASP A 98 4.05 -50.35 -4.16
N ARG A 99 2.99 -49.74 -4.69
CA ARG A 99 1.79 -49.39 -3.92
C ARG A 99 0.54 -49.39 -4.79
N SER A 100 -0.59 -49.69 -4.16
CA SER A 100 -1.92 -49.53 -4.76
C SER A 100 -2.66 -48.39 -4.11
N ARG A 101 -3.38 -47.61 -4.91
CA ARG A 101 -4.18 -46.46 -4.47
C ARG A 101 -5.64 -46.68 -4.81
N VAL A 102 -6.52 -46.68 -3.80
CA VAL A 102 -7.97 -46.73 -3.96
C VAL A 102 -8.55 -45.33 -3.76
N VAL A 103 -9.11 -44.74 -4.81
CA VAL A 103 -9.68 -43.39 -4.84
C VAL A 103 -11.20 -43.46 -4.80
N LEU A 104 -11.79 -42.92 -3.74
CA LEU A 104 -13.22 -42.69 -3.56
C LEU A 104 -13.55 -41.28 -4.04
N SER A 105 -14.33 -41.13 -5.11
CA SER A 105 -14.83 -39.82 -5.56
C SER A 105 -16.14 -39.50 -4.86
N LEU A 106 -16.23 -38.32 -4.24
CA LEU A 106 -17.40 -37.89 -3.46
C LEU A 106 -18.14 -36.74 -4.16
N ARG A 107 -19.40 -36.52 -3.78
CA ARG A 107 -20.18 -35.33 -4.19
C ARG A 107 -19.81 -34.12 -3.34
N GLU A 108 -19.66 -34.34 -2.03
CA GLU A 108 -19.33 -33.34 -1.02
C GLU A 108 -18.34 -33.93 0.00
N ILE A 109 -17.57 -33.08 0.69
CA ILE A 109 -16.57 -33.52 1.67
C ILE A 109 -17.29 -33.94 2.96
N GLY A 110 -17.11 -35.18 3.37
CA GLY A 110 -17.69 -35.76 4.59
C GLY A 110 -16.64 -36.34 5.53
N SER A 111 -17.06 -36.63 6.76
CA SER A 111 -16.23 -37.38 7.71
C SER A 111 -16.12 -38.84 7.30
N TYR A 112 -14.96 -39.47 7.54
CA TYR A 112 -14.75 -40.90 7.28
C TYR A 112 -14.05 -41.59 8.46
N GLN A 113 -14.31 -42.89 8.62
CA GLN A 113 -13.63 -43.75 9.58
C GLN A 113 -13.15 -45.02 8.87
N ILE A 114 -11.91 -45.42 9.11
CA ILE A 114 -11.32 -46.65 8.56
C ILE A 114 -11.24 -47.67 9.67
N HIS A 115 -11.75 -48.88 9.42
CA HIS A 115 -11.69 -50.00 10.34
C HIS A 115 -11.03 -51.18 9.63
N LYS A 116 -9.97 -51.72 10.22
CA LYS A 116 -9.31 -52.94 9.75
C LYS A 116 -9.80 -54.12 10.57
N SER A 117 -10.23 -55.18 9.90
CA SER A 117 -10.64 -56.44 10.53
C SER A 117 -10.09 -57.62 9.72
N GLY A 118 -8.95 -58.17 10.15
CA GLY A 118 -8.28 -59.27 9.47
C GLY A 118 -7.90 -58.92 8.04
N ASN A 119 -8.52 -59.61 7.08
CA ASN A 119 -8.28 -59.47 5.64
C ASN A 119 -9.17 -58.41 4.96
N MET A 120 -9.93 -57.63 5.74
CA MET A 120 -10.87 -56.65 5.23
C MET A 120 -10.60 -55.27 5.82
N VAL A 121 -10.58 -54.26 4.96
CA VAL A 121 -10.53 -52.84 5.31
C VAL A 121 -11.86 -52.20 4.96
N THR A 122 -12.52 -51.61 5.96
CA THR A 122 -13.83 -50.96 5.81
C THR A 122 -13.68 -49.46 6.00
N VAL A 123 -14.19 -48.66 5.06
CA VAL A 123 -14.24 -47.20 5.12
C VAL A 123 -15.69 -46.77 5.25
N GLN A 124 -16.06 -46.26 6.42
CA GLN A 124 -17.38 -45.73 6.70
C GLN A 124 -17.39 -44.22 6.46
N LEU A 125 -18.23 -43.75 5.54
CA LEU A 125 -18.48 -42.34 5.25
C LEU A 125 -19.73 -41.90 6.02
N GLY A 126 -19.66 -40.75 6.68
CA GLY A 126 -20.75 -40.23 7.51
C GLY A 126 -21.05 -38.76 7.26
N ASP A 127 -22.32 -38.40 7.43
CA ASP A 127 -22.78 -37.01 7.54
C ASP A 127 -22.17 -36.35 8.79
N ALA A 128 -21.75 -35.10 8.63
CA ALA A 128 -21.17 -34.33 9.71
C ALA A 128 -22.12 -34.27 10.92
N PRO A 129 -21.72 -34.72 12.12
CA PRO A 129 -22.48 -34.38 13.31
C PRO A 129 -22.33 -32.87 13.56
N SER A 130 -23.46 -32.19 13.69
CA SER A 130 -23.52 -30.86 14.27
C SER A 130 -23.11 -30.95 15.74
N VAL A 131 -21.83 -30.72 16.02
CA VAL A 131 -21.32 -30.68 17.39
C VAL A 131 -21.79 -29.38 18.04
N ARG A 132 -22.77 -29.51 18.94
CA ARG A 132 -23.08 -28.52 19.96
C ARG A 132 -21.89 -28.42 20.92
N TYR A 133 -21.32 -27.23 21.06
CA TYR A 133 -20.36 -26.95 22.11
C TYR A 133 -21.05 -27.04 23.48
N SER A 134 -20.70 -28.06 24.25
CA SER A 134 -20.84 -28.03 25.71
C SER A 134 -19.50 -27.60 26.28
N THR A 135 -19.54 -26.55 27.10
CA THR A 135 -18.39 -26.04 27.84
C THR A 135 -18.13 -26.93 29.04
N GLU A 136 -17.04 -27.69 29.00
CA GLU A 136 -16.35 -28.12 30.22
C GLU A 136 -14.96 -27.51 30.27
N VAL A 137 -14.74 -26.77 31.34
CA VAL A 137 -13.50 -26.10 31.70
C VAL A 137 -12.60 -27.14 32.36
N VAL A 138 -11.59 -27.63 31.63
CA VAL A 138 -10.43 -28.30 32.24
C VAL A 138 -9.32 -27.27 32.40
N LYS A 139 -8.93 -27.04 33.66
CA LYS A 139 -7.81 -26.18 34.05
C LYS A 139 -6.49 -26.70 33.49
N SER A 140 -5.75 -25.76 32.94
CA SER A 140 -4.41 -25.81 32.36
C SER A 140 -3.37 -26.65 33.10
N SER A 141 -2.60 -27.45 32.35
CA SER A 141 -1.15 -27.53 32.53
C SER A 141 -0.42 -27.90 31.23
N SER A 142 0.71 -27.22 31.01
CA SER A 142 1.65 -27.25 29.88
C SER A 142 1.26 -26.43 28.64
N LEU A 143 2.14 -25.47 28.33
CA LEU A 143 2.06 -24.51 27.23
C LEU A 143 1.96 -25.24 25.89
N SER A 144 0.77 -25.25 25.26
CA SER A 144 0.67 -25.52 23.83
C SER A 144 1.31 -24.35 23.10
N ARG A 145 2.55 -24.54 22.65
CA ARG A 145 3.24 -23.66 21.69
C ARG A 145 2.23 -23.32 20.59
N ALA A 146 1.95 -22.03 20.40
CA ALA A 146 1.08 -21.59 19.31
C ALA A 146 1.61 -22.21 18.01
N ALA A 147 0.78 -23.00 17.33
CA ALA A 147 1.13 -23.65 16.09
C ALA A 147 1.51 -22.56 15.08
N ALA A 148 2.80 -22.45 14.78
CA ALA A 148 3.35 -21.39 13.96
C ALA A 148 4.13 -21.98 12.79
N ILE A 149 4.14 -21.29 11.65
CA ILE A 149 4.99 -21.67 10.52
C ILE A 149 6.45 -21.59 10.98
N GLU A 150 7.16 -22.70 10.87
CA GLU A 150 8.53 -22.82 11.37
C GLU A 150 9.55 -22.26 10.38
N LYS A 151 9.25 -22.33 9.07
CA LYS A 151 10.13 -21.83 8.01
C LYS A 151 9.38 -21.61 6.69
N ILE A 152 9.77 -20.54 5.98
CA ILE A 152 9.40 -20.31 4.58
C ILE A 152 10.70 -20.23 3.78
N ASP A 153 10.85 -21.09 2.77
CA ASP A 153 12.07 -21.21 1.96
C ASP A 153 11.72 -21.22 0.46
N PHE A 154 12.68 -20.85 -0.37
CA PHE A 154 12.55 -20.90 -1.82
C PHE A 154 13.77 -21.59 -2.43
N ARG A 155 13.52 -22.52 -3.37
CA ARG A 155 14.58 -23.21 -4.09
C ARG A 155 14.29 -23.24 -5.58
N ARG A 156 15.35 -23.05 -6.36
CA ARG A 156 15.32 -23.29 -7.81
C ARG A 156 15.51 -24.78 -8.09
N GLY A 157 14.55 -25.40 -8.78
CA GLY A 157 14.63 -26.78 -9.25
C GLY A 157 15.42 -26.94 -10.57
N MET A 158 15.75 -28.18 -10.90
CA MET A 158 16.27 -28.54 -12.23
C MET A 158 15.21 -28.16 -13.27
N ASN A 159 15.61 -27.42 -14.32
CA ASN A 159 14.74 -26.86 -15.38
C ASN A 159 14.04 -25.51 -15.07
N GLY A 160 14.54 -24.73 -14.10
CA GLY A 160 14.03 -23.37 -13.86
C GLY A 160 12.67 -23.32 -13.16
N VAL A 161 12.29 -24.43 -12.51
CA VAL A 161 11.11 -24.54 -11.65
C VAL A 161 11.35 -23.74 -10.38
N GLY A 162 10.38 -22.92 -9.97
CA GLY A 162 10.39 -22.28 -8.66
C GLY A 162 9.71 -23.18 -7.63
N ARG A 163 10.42 -23.58 -6.56
CA ARG A 163 9.85 -24.37 -5.47
C ARG A 163 9.73 -23.52 -4.22
N VAL A 164 8.51 -23.34 -3.74
CA VAL A 164 8.23 -22.69 -2.46
C VAL A 164 7.99 -23.79 -1.43
N LEU A 165 8.75 -23.77 -0.33
CA LEU A 165 8.68 -24.75 0.74
C LEU A 165 8.18 -24.06 2.02
N LEU A 166 7.14 -24.62 2.62
CA LEU A 166 6.53 -24.15 3.86
C LEU A 166 6.64 -25.26 4.90
N ASP A 167 7.39 -25.03 5.97
CA ASP A 167 7.44 -25.95 7.11
C ASP A 167 6.28 -25.61 8.05
N LEU A 168 5.25 -26.45 8.01
CA LEU A 168 4.04 -26.36 8.81
C LEU A 168 4.35 -26.77 10.27
N PRO A 169 3.43 -26.55 11.23
CA PRO A 169 3.64 -27.00 12.61
C PRO A 169 3.30 -28.48 12.84
N ASN A 170 2.42 -29.05 12.02
CA ASN A 170 2.16 -30.49 11.96
C ASN A 170 1.56 -30.89 10.60
N ASP A 171 1.50 -32.19 10.33
CA ASP A 171 0.97 -32.78 9.09
C ASP A 171 -0.56 -32.66 8.93
N SER A 172 -1.28 -32.37 10.02
CA SER A 172 -2.73 -32.18 10.01
C SER A 172 -3.21 -30.78 9.60
N VAL A 173 -2.29 -29.83 9.40
CA VAL A 173 -2.62 -28.48 8.89
C VAL A 173 -2.91 -28.55 7.39
N GLY A 174 -4.14 -28.22 6.99
CA GLY A 174 -4.49 -28.03 5.59
C GLY A 174 -4.02 -26.69 5.03
N VAL A 175 -3.60 -26.68 3.76
CA VAL A 175 -3.27 -25.46 3.00
C VAL A 175 -4.27 -25.33 1.85
N ASP A 176 -5.05 -24.25 1.83
CA ASP A 176 -5.92 -23.91 0.71
C ASP A 176 -5.11 -23.15 -0.35
N VAL A 177 -5.19 -23.56 -1.62
CA VAL A 177 -4.48 -22.93 -2.73
C VAL A 177 -5.48 -22.32 -3.69
N ARG A 178 -5.42 -21.00 -3.81
CA ARG A 178 -6.25 -20.24 -4.75
C ARG A 178 -5.38 -19.52 -5.77
N GLN A 179 -5.83 -19.47 -7.02
CA GLN A 179 -5.19 -18.70 -8.07
C GLN A 179 -6.00 -17.42 -8.32
N GLU A 180 -5.35 -16.27 -8.19
CA GLU A 180 -5.94 -14.96 -8.45
C GLU A 180 -5.07 -14.23 -9.49
N GLY A 181 -5.41 -14.42 -10.77
CA GLY A 181 -4.67 -13.82 -11.89
C GLY A 181 -3.20 -14.27 -11.94
N LYS A 182 -2.28 -13.33 -11.68
CA LYS A 182 -0.82 -13.56 -11.61
C LYS A 182 -0.32 -13.93 -10.21
N ARG A 183 -1.21 -14.17 -9.26
CA ARG A 183 -0.89 -14.52 -7.88
C ARG A 183 -1.40 -15.90 -7.53
N ILE A 184 -0.62 -16.63 -6.74
CA ILE A 184 -1.01 -17.85 -6.06
C ILE A 184 -1.11 -17.52 -4.57
N ILE A 185 -2.27 -17.78 -3.99
CA ILE A 185 -2.57 -17.50 -2.59
C ILE A 185 -2.65 -18.83 -1.85
N LEU A 186 -1.77 -19.00 -0.87
CA LEU A 186 -1.79 -20.13 0.06
C LEU A 186 -2.41 -19.67 1.37
N GLU A 187 -3.60 -20.12 1.70
CA GLU A 187 -4.29 -19.80 2.96
C GLU A 187 -4.19 -20.98 3.94
N ILE A 188 -3.64 -20.69 5.12
CA ILE A 188 -3.33 -21.69 6.15
C ILE A 188 -4.13 -21.32 7.40
N PRO A 189 -5.28 -21.97 7.66
CA PRO A 189 -6.16 -21.65 8.77
C PRO A 189 -5.55 -22.06 10.12
N ASN A 190 -5.78 -21.24 11.15
CA ASN A 190 -5.40 -21.50 12.54
C ASN A 190 -3.90 -21.68 12.81
N VAL A 191 -3.04 -21.23 11.90
CA VAL A 191 -1.58 -21.19 12.08
C VAL A 191 -1.11 -19.74 12.12
N SER A 192 -0.21 -19.42 13.04
CA SER A 192 0.42 -18.11 13.13
C SER A 192 1.76 -18.05 12.39
N LEU A 193 2.14 -16.86 11.94
CA LEU A 193 3.41 -16.57 11.29
C LEU A 193 4.41 -16.11 12.35
N SER A 194 5.51 -16.85 12.51
CA SER A 194 6.59 -16.47 13.41
C SER A 194 7.25 -15.16 12.96
N ASP A 195 7.68 -14.31 13.90
CA ASP A 195 8.18 -12.96 13.61
C ASP A 195 9.36 -12.93 12.63
N GLY A 196 10.17 -14.00 12.59
CA GLY A 196 11.30 -14.13 11.66
C GLY A 196 10.91 -14.30 10.18
N PHE A 197 9.67 -14.68 9.89
CA PHE A 197 9.18 -14.95 8.54
C PHE A 197 8.10 -13.97 8.08
N LYS A 198 7.99 -12.80 8.72
CA LYS A 198 7.16 -11.69 8.24
C LYS A 198 7.76 -10.92 7.07
N ASN A 199 9.02 -11.20 6.76
CA ASN A 199 9.74 -10.51 5.68
C ASN A 199 9.33 -11.05 4.32
N TYR A 200 9.24 -10.13 3.38
CA TYR A 200 9.06 -10.41 1.97
C TYR A 200 10.33 -11.04 1.37
N LEU A 201 10.17 -12.12 0.63
CA LEU A 201 11.27 -12.76 -0.12
C LEU A 201 11.20 -12.34 -1.58
N ASP A 202 12.25 -11.66 -2.04
CA ASP A 202 12.50 -11.40 -3.46
C ASP A 202 13.33 -12.53 -4.05
N VAL A 203 12.77 -13.24 -5.01
CA VAL A 203 13.38 -14.40 -5.66
C VAL A 203 13.45 -14.24 -7.18
N ALA A 204 13.27 -13.02 -7.70
CA ALA A 204 13.31 -12.72 -9.13
C ALA A 204 14.68 -13.07 -9.76
N ASP A 205 15.78 -12.91 -9.01
CA ASP A 205 17.15 -13.18 -9.47
C ASP A 205 17.44 -14.68 -9.73
N PHE A 206 16.59 -15.58 -9.22
CA PHE A 206 16.77 -17.02 -9.40
C PHE A 206 16.30 -17.53 -10.77
N GLY A 207 15.79 -16.66 -11.64
CA GLY A 207 15.41 -17.02 -13.02
C GLY A 207 14.31 -18.08 -13.08
N THR A 208 13.35 -18.00 -12.16
CA THR A 208 12.13 -18.82 -12.14
C THR A 208 10.91 -17.93 -12.40
N PRO A 209 9.72 -18.51 -12.69
CA PRO A 209 8.49 -17.73 -12.83
C PRO A 209 8.08 -16.98 -11.56
N VAL A 210 8.49 -17.46 -10.38
CA VAL A 210 8.17 -16.83 -9.10
C VAL A 210 9.07 -15.62 -8.92
N LYS A 211 8.47 -14.44 -8.71
CA LYS A 211 9.20 -13.21 -8.39
C LYS A 211 9.25 -12.99 -6.90
N TYR A 212 8.10 -13.09 -6.25
CA TYR A 212 7.93 -12.58 -4.90
C TYR A 212 7.10 -13.53 -4.04
N ILE A 213 7.49 -13.66 -2.77
CA ILE A 213 6.75 -14.44 -1.76
C ILE A 213 6.50 -13.52 -0.58
N ARG A 214 5.23 -13.25 -0.30
CA ARG A 214 4.78 -12.32 0.75
C ARG A 214 3.88 -13.04 1.76
N PRO A 215 4.44 -13.48 2.89
CA PRO A 215 3.64 -14.01 3.99
C PRO A 215 2.97 -12.88 4.77
N LYS A 216 1.69 -13.03 5.10
CA LYS A 216 0.88 -12.09 5.88
C LYS A 216 0.11 -12.85 6.95
N GLN A 217 0.04 -12.27 8.14
CA GLN A 217 -0.81 -12.77 9.21
C GLN A 217 -2.18 -12.08 9.16
N THR A 218 -3.26 -12.87 9.09
CA THR A 218 -4.64 -12.43 9.33
C THR A 218 -5.08 -12.89 10.72
N ASN A 219 -6.17 -12.32 11.28
CA ASN A 219 -6.66 -12.61 12.64
C ASN A 219 -6.84 -14.10 12.98
N LYS A 220 -7.04 -14.99 11.98
CA LYS A 220 -7.26 -16.44 12.17
C LYS A 220 -6.51 -17.35 11.19
N SER A 221 -5.77 -16.81 10.23
CA SER A 221 -5.05 -17.59 9.20
C SER A 221 -3.76 -16.89 8.80
N THR A 222 -2.77 -17.67 8.36
CA THR A 222 -1.60 -17.15 7.66
C THR A 222 -1.85 -17.25 6.16
N VAL A 223 -1.62 -16.17 5.43
CA VAL A 223 -1.78 -16.10 3.98
C VAL A 223 -0.42 -15.86 3.34
N VAL A 224 0.03 -16.74 2.47
CA VAL A 224 1.26 -16.58 1.70
C VAL A 224 0.89 -16.24 0.25
N GLU A 225 1.12 -14.99 -0.14
CA GLU A 225 0.89 -14.50 -1.50
C GLU A 225 2.17 -14.69 -2.33
N ILE A 226 2.05 -15.37 -3.46
CA ILE A 226 3.17 -15.67 -4.36
C ILE A 226 2.88 -15.03 -5.71
N GLU A 227 3.72 -14.10 -6.15
CA GLU A 227 3.57 -13.42 -7.44
C GLU A 227 4.40 -14.11 -8.52
N VAL A 228 3.76 -14.40 -9.65
CA VAL A 228 4.32 -15.20 -10.74
C VAL A 228 4.24 -14.44 -12.06
N GLU A 229 5.28 -14.53 -12.89
CA GLU A 229 5.35 -13.93 -14.21
C GLU A 229 5.36 -14.96 -15.34
N GLY A 230 4.69 -14.61 -16.45
CA GLY A 230 4.63 -15.41 -17.68
C GLY A 230 3.50 -16.44 -17.68
N GLU A 231 3.54 -17.35 -18.65
CA GLU A 231 2.69 -18.54 -18.69
C GLU A 231 3.30 -19.62 -17.79
N TRP A 232 2.51 -20.17 -16.87
CA TRP A 232 2.98 -21.10 -15.86
C TRP A 232 1.98 -22.21 -15.58
N SER A 233 2.47 -23.31 -15.01
CA SER A 233 1.64 -24.36 -14.42
C SER A 233 2.13 -24.64 -13.01
N GLN A 234 1.20 -24.92 -12.09
CA GLN A 234 1.52 -25.22 -10.70
C GLN A 234 1.19 -26.65 -10.35
N SER A 235 2.00 -27.23 -9.47
CA SER A 235 1.65 -28.45 -8.75
C SER A 235 1.98 -28.25 -7.27
N SER A 236 1.13 -28.74 -6.38
CA SER A 236 1.39 -28.67 -4.94
C SER A 236 1.18 -30.03 -4.28
N TYR A 237 1.96 -30.30 -3.26
CA TYR A 237 1.89 -31.52 -2.48
C TYR A 237 2.48 -31.29 -1.09
N GLN A 238 2.03 -32.06 -0.11
CA GLN A 238 2.54 -32.03 1.25
C GLN A 238 3.26 -33.34 1.56
N VAL A 239 4.47 -33.26 2.12
CA VAL A 239 5.25 -34.42 2.57
C VAL A 239 5.54 -34.26 4.04
N GLY A 240 4.86 -35.04 4.88
CA GLY A 240 4.92 -34.88 6.34
C GLY A 240 4.51 -33.47 6.74
N ASN A 241 5.43 -32.76 7.38
CA ASN A 241 5.22 -31.40 7.89
C ASN A 241 5.63 -30.29 6.90
N GLN A 242 6.03 -30.63 5.68
CA GLN A 242 6.48 -29.67 4.68
C GLN A 242 5.50 -29.62 3.51
N TYR A 243 5.00 -28.42 3.19
CA TYR A 243 4.18 -28.16 2.03
C TYR A 243 5.03 -27.58 0.90
N VAL A 244 4.95 -28.17 -0.29
CA VAL A 244 5.76 -27.81 -1.45
C VAL A 244 4.84 -27.36 -2.58
N LEU A 245 5.08 -26.14 -3.08
CA LEU A 245 4.47 -25.62 -4.31
C LEU A 245 5.56 -25.53 -5.39
N GLU A 246 5.38 -26.25 -6.50
CA GLU A 246 6.25 -26.18 -7.67
C GLU A 246 5.57 -25.38 -8.79
N VAL A 247 6.25 -24.34 -9.27
CA VAL A 247 5.79 -23.48 -10.37
C VAL A 247 6.70 -23.64 -11.57
N HIS A 248 6.14 -24.19 -12.65
CA HIS A 248 6.85 -24.46 -13.90
C HIS A 248 6.59 -23.35 -14.91
N LYS A 249 7.63 -22.88 -15.59
CA LYS A 249 7.49 -22.01 -16.77
C LYS A 249 6.95 -22.85 -17.93
N VAL A 250 5.83 -22.44 -18.52
CA VAL A 250 5.37 -23.03 -19.78
C VAL A 250 6.18 -22.35 -20.89
N ILE A 251 7.18 -23.05 -21.42
CA ILE A 251 7.92 -22.62 -22.60
C ILE A 251 7.15 -23.16 -23.81
N PRO A 252 6.54 -22.31 -24.65
CA PRO A 252 5.98 -22.77 -25.92
C PRO A 252 7.15 -23.27 -26.78
N ASP A 253 7.19 -24.56 -27.02
CA ASP A 253 8.19 -25.24 -27.84
C ASP A 253 7.95 -24.88 -29.32
N PRO A 254 8.82 -24.09 -29.98
CA PRO A 254 8.62 -23.70 -31.37
C PRO A 254 8.87 -24.86 -32.36
N GLY A 255 9.35 -26.02 -31.88
CA GLY A 255 9.62 -27.23 -32.67
C GLY A 255 8.54 -28.31 -32.59
N LYS A 256 7.60 -28.21 -31.63
CA LYS A 256 6.34 -28.93 -31.74
C LYS A 256 5.44 -28.10 -32.64
N LEU A 257 5.17 -28.60 -33.83
CA LEU A 257 4.07 -28.13 -34.67
C LEU A 257 2.77 -28.36 -33.89
N THR A 258 2.42 -27.40 -33.04
CA THR A 258 1.12 -27.34 -32.40
C THR A 258 0.09 -27.18 -33.53
N PRO A 259 -1.01 -27.95 -33.52
CA PRO A 259 -2.21 -27.49 -34.20
C PRO A 259 -2.55 -26.10 -33.64
N GLY A 260 -3.05 -25.20 -34.48
CA GLY A 260 -3.32 -23.82 -34.11
C GLY A 260 -4.20 -23.67 -32.86
N VAL A 261 -4.14 -22.46 -32.30
CA VAL A 261 -4.93 -21.94 -31.18
C VAL A 261 -6.28 -22.66 -30.98
N GLY A 262 -6.43 -23.36 -29.85
CA GLY A 262 -7.73 -23.77 -29.30
C GLY A 262 -8.34 -25.09 -29.76
N PHE A 263 -7.73 -25.83 -30.69
CA PHE A 263 -8.30 -27.09 -31.18
C PHE A 263 -7.85 -28.29 -30.31
N SER A 264 -8.80 -28.91 -29.61
CA SER A 264 -8.54 -29.99 -28.62
C SER A 264 -9.23 -31.32 -28.94
N GLY A 265 -10.02 -31.35 -30.01
CA GLY A 265 -10.73 -32.53 -30.46
C GLY A 265 -9.85 -33.73 -30.76
N GLU A 266 -10.45 -34.92 -30.62
CA GLU A 266 -9.83 -36.20 -31.02
C GLU A 266 -9.25 -36.12 -32.44
N LYS A 267 -8.06 -36.70 -32.60
CA LYS A 267 -7.32 -36.67 -33.86
C LYS A 267 -7.95 -37.62 -34.86
N LEU A 268 -8.11 -37.14 -36.09
CA LEU A 268 -8.61 -37.94 -37.20
C LEU A 268 -7.65 -37.84 -38.39
N SER A 269 -7.62 -38.90 -39.19
CA SER A 269 -6.92 -38.96 -40.47
C SER A 269 -7.93 -39.33 -41.55
N LEU A 270 -8.14 -38.44 -42.53
CA LEU A 270 -9.10 -38.62 -43.63
C LEU A 270 -8.41 -38.34 -44.96
N ASN A 271 -8.74 -39.12 -45.98
CA ASN A 271 -8.28 -38.88 -47.33
C ASN A 271 -9.47 -38.98 -48.28
N PHE A 272 -9.94 -37.84 -48.76
CA PHE A 272 -11.08 -37.71 -49.63
C PHE A 272 -10.69 -37.02 -50.94
N GLN A 273 -11.10 -37.61 -52.05
CA GLN A 273 -10.92 -37.05 -53.37
C GLN A 273 -12.30 -36.77 -53.95
N ASN A 274 -12.59 -35.50 -54.21
CA ASN A 274 -13.84 -35.03 -54.81
C ASN A 274 -15.12 -35.55 -54.12
N VAL A 275 -15.21 -35.37 -52.79
CA VAL A 275 -16.38 -35.77 -51.98
C VAL A 275 -17.28 -34.57 -51.73
N ASP A 276 -18.60 -34.80 -51.70
CA ASP A 276 -19.58 -33.77 -51.36
C ASP A 276 -19.42 -33.32 -49.89
N ILE A 277 -19.50 -32.00 -49.65
CA ILE A 277 -19.28 -31.42 -48.33
C ILE A 277 -20.27 -31.96 -47.29
N ARG A 278 -21.52 -32.24 -47.70
CA ARG A 278 -22.54 -32.81 -46.80
C ARG A 278 -22.13 -34.18 -46.24
N SER A 279 -21.63 -35.04 -47.12
CA SER A 279 -21.12 -36.36 -46.74
C SER A 279 -19.86 -36.27 -45.88
N LEU A 280 -19.04 -35.24 -46.10
CA LEU A 280 -17.83 -35.03 -45.31
C LEU A 280 -18.17 -34.51 -43.90
N LEU A 281 -19.14 -33.61 -43.78
CA LEU A 281 -19.66 -33.14 -42.49
C LEU A 281 -20.36 -34.27 -41.71
N SER A 282 -21.09 -35.17 -42.37
CA SER A 282 -21.71 -36.32 -41.68
C SER A 282 -20.67 -37.27 -41.09
N VAL A 283 -19.56 -37.52 -41.79
CA VAL A 283 -18.46 -38.35 -41.25
C VAL A 283 -17.84 -37.72 -40.00
N ILE A 284 -17.75 -36.39 -39.95
CA ILE A 284 -17.27 -35.68 -38.76
C ILE A 284 -18.32 -35.72 -37.63
N ALA A 285 -19.61 -35.62 -37.96
CA ALA A 285 -20.71 -35.77 -37.00
C ALA A 285 -20.68 -37.16 -36.33
N ASP A 286 -20.53 -38.22 -37.13
CA ASP A 286 -20.47 -39.61 -36.68
C ASP A 286 -19.25 -39.87 -35.79
N PHE A 287 -18.13 -39.19 -36.06
CA PHE A 287 -16.92 -39.31 -35.26
C PHE A 287 -17.00 -38.56 -33.92
N THR A 288 -17.71 -37.43 -33.87
CA THR A 288 -17.68 -36.47 -32.74
C THR A 288 -18.91 -36.54 -31.83
N ASN A 289 -19.89 -37.39 -32.17
CA ASN A 289 -21.20 -37.51 -31.52
C ASN A 289 -22.02 -36.20 -31.50
N PHE A 290 -21.65 -35.18 -32.29
CA PHE A 290 -22.45 -33.98 -32.48
C PHE A 290 -23.49 -34.20 -33.57
N ASN A 291 -24.71 -33.73 -33.33
CA ASN A 291 -25.73 -33.72 -34.37
C ASN A 291 -25.46 -32.52 -35.29
N ILE A 292 -25.17 -32.75 -36.56
CA ILE A 292 -24.96 -31.66 -37.53
C ILE A 292 -26.23 -31.49 -38.38
N VAL A 293 -26.74 -30.26 -38.44
CA VAL A 293 -27.82 -29.87 -39.36
C VAL A 293 -27.22 -28.96 -40.42
N VAL A 294 -27.26 -29.42 -41.67
CA VAL A 294 -26.70 -28.70 -42.81
C VAL A 294 -27.82 -27.98 -43.57
N ALA A 295 -27.66 -26.69 -43.81
CA ALA A 295 -28.63 -25.92 -44.61
C ALA A 295 -28.64 -26.38 -46.07
N ASP A 296 -29.80 -26.29 -46.73
CA ASP A 296 -29.97 -26.68 -48.14
C ASP A 296 -29.11 -25.86 -49.11
N SER A 297 -28.66 -24.68 -48.68
CA SER A 297 -27.77 -23.78 -49.40
C SER A 297 -26.31 -24.28 -49.48
N VAL A 298 -25.93 -25.30 -48.71
CA VAL A 298 -24.57 -25.86 -48.69
C VAL A 298 -24.38 -26.82 -49.87
N ASN A 299 -23.59 -26.41 -50.87
CA ASN A 299 -23.29 -27.18 -52.08
C ASN A 299 -21.80 -27.10 -52.44
N GLY A 300 -21.24 -28.20 -52.93
CA GLY A 300 -19.91 -28.24 -53.53
C GLY A 300 -19.11 -29.48 -53.14
N SER A 301 -18.12 -29.82 -53.94
CA SER A 301 -17.16 -30.88 -53.59
C SER A 301 -15.85 -30.31 -53.06
N LEU A 302 -15.19 -31.08 -52.20
CA LEU A 302 -13.88 -30.78 -51.64
C LEU A 302 -12.97 -32.01 -51.79
N THR A 303 -11.71 -31.75 -52.12
CA THR A 303 -10.64 -32.75 -52.06
C THR A 303 -9.76 -32.38 -50.87
N LEU A 304 -9.64 -33.29 -49.91
CA LEU A 304 -8.99 -33.02 -48.63
C LEU A 304 -8.22 -34.25 -48.17
N ARG A 305 -6.96 -34.03 -47.77
CA ARG A 305 -6.14 -35.04 -47.11
C ARG A 305 -5.67 -34.49 -45.78
N LEU A 306 -6.16 -35.07 -44.69
CA LEU A 306 -5.81 -34.76 -43.31
C LEU A 306 -5.10 -35.97 -42.71
N GLN A 307 -3.99 -35.72 -42.00
CA GLN A 307 -3.26 -36.74 -41.28
C GLN A 307 -2.99 -36.23 -39.86
N ASP A 308 -3.47 -36.97 -38.87
CA ASP A 308 -3.34 -36.68 -37.43
C ASP A 308 -3.76 -35.27 -37.02
N VAL A 309 -4.88 -34.78 -37.59
CA VAL A 309 -5.43 -33.45 -37.34
C VAL A 309 -6.60 -33.54 -36.35
N PRO A 310 -6.65 -32.71 -35.27
CA PRO A 310 -7.82 -32.59 -34.40
C PRO A 310 -9.10 -32.31 -35.19
N TRP A 311 -10.22 -32.96 -34.86
CA TRP A 311 -11.46 -32.82 -35.63
C TRP A 311 -12.00 -31.38 -35.67
N ASP A 312 -11.83 -30.58 -34.60
CA ASP A 312 -12.25 -29.18 -34.57
C ASP A 312 -11.49 -28.35 -35.62
N GLN A 313 -10.18 -28.62 -35.76
CA GLN A 313 -9.33 -27.97 -36.75
C GLN A 313 -9.68 -28.44 -38.16
N ALA A 314 -9.95 -29.75 -38.31
CA ALA A 314 -10.43 -30.30 -39.57
C ALA A 314 -11.72 -29.61 -40.02
N LEU A 315 -12.71 -29.51 -39.12
CA LEU A 315 -13.99 -28.85 -39.36
C LEU A 315 -13.79 -27.38 -39.76
N ASP A 316 -12.96 -26.63 -39.03
CA ASP A 316 -12.68 -25.23 -39.36
C ASP A 316 -12.03 -25.06 -40.74
N VAL A 317 -11.08 -25.93 -41.12
CA VAL A 317 -10.46 -25.92 -42.45
C VAL A 317 -11.49 -26.20 -43.55
N ILE A 318 -12.40 -27.15 -43.33
CA ILE A 318 -13.47 -27.49 -44.27
C ILE A 318 -14.42 -26.32 -44.44
N LEU A 319 -14.87 -25.73 -43.33
CA LEU A 319 -15.81 -24.62 -43.33
C LEU A 319 -15.19 -23.38 -43.98
N ASN A 320 -13.93 -23.03 -43.66
CA ASN A 320 -13.23 -21.88 -44.24
C ASN A 320 -12.96 -22.05 -45.74
N SER A 321 -12.69 -23.27 -46.22
CA SER A 321 -12.40 -23.51 -47.65
C SER A 321 -13.59 -23.21 -48.59
N LYS A 322 -14.81 -23.18 -48.04
CA LYS A 322 -16.07 -22.98 -48.77
C LYS A 322 -16.92 -21.84 -48.18
N GLU A 323 -16.29 -20.97 -47.38
CA GLU A 323 -16.93 -19.81 -46.74
C GLU A 323 -18.18 -20.17 -45.90
N LEU A 324 -18.21 -21.38 -45.34
CA LEU A 324 -19.25 -21.84 -44.44
C LEU A 324 -18.89 -21.44 -43.01
N GLY A 325 -19.91 -21.26 -42.18
CA GLY A 325 -19.78 -21.08 -40.74
C GLY A 325 -20.62 -22.12 -40.00
N TYR A 326 -20.47 -22.12 -38.69
CA TYR A 326 -21.34 -22.92 -37.83
C TYR A 326 -21.87 -22.09 -36.66
N GLU A 327 -23.03 -22.48 -36.16
CA GLU A 327 -23.60 -22.00 -34.91
C GLU A 327 -23.82 -23.19 -33.98
N LYS A 328 -23.30 -23.09 -32.77
CA LYS A 328 -23.38 -24.16 -31.77
C LYS A 328 -24.49 -23.86 -30.78
N ASN A 329 -25.56 -24.65 -30.82
CA ASN A 329 -26.62 -24.65 -29.82
C ASN A 329 -26.64 -26.00 -29.09
N GLY A 330 -25.90 -26.08 -27.98
CA GLY A 330 -25.78 -27.30 -27.18
C GLY A 330 -25.07 -28.43 -27.93
N ASN A 331 -25.79 -29.54 -28.15
CA ASN A 331 -25.30 -30.75 -28.87
C ASN A 331 -25.57 -30.72 -30.38
N VAL A 332 -26.16 -29.63 -30.89
CA VAL A 332 -26.49 -29.49 -32.31
C VAL A 332 -25.60 -28.40 -32.93
N LEU A 333 -24.94 -28.74 -34.03
CA LEU A 333 -24.17 -27.83 -34.85
C LEU A 333 -24.97 -27.48 -36.11
N TRP A 334 -25.36 -26.22 -36.26
CA TRP A 334 -26.00 -25.73 -37.48
C TRP A 334 -24.92 -25.21 -38.43
N VAL A 335 -24.81 -25.77 -39.64
CA VAL A 335 -23.82 -25.38 -40.64
C VAL A 335 -24.50 -24.75 -41.84
N ALA A 336 -24.11 -23.52 -42.15
CA ALA A 336 -24.67 -22.71 -43.25
C ALA A 336 -23.61 -21.74 -43.79
N PRO A 337 -23.82 -21.11 -44.97
CA PRO A 337 -22.94 -20.06 -45.47
C PRO A 337 -22.75 -18.93 -44.45
N LYS A 338 -21.54 -18.35 -44.37
CA LYS A 338 -21.22 -17.30 -43.38
C LYS A 338 -22.17 -16.10 -43.48
N ASP A 339 -22.57 -15.71 -44.69
CA ASP A 339 -23.47 -14.56 -44.91
C ASP A 339 -24.86 -14.80 -44.32
N GLU A 340 -25.43 -16.00 -44.53
CA GLU A 340 -26.74 -16.39 -43.98
C GLU A 340 -26.72 -16.38 -42.43
N LEU A 341 -25.65 -16.90 -41.84
CA LEU A 341 -25.45 -16.87 -40.38
C LEU A 341 -25.26 -15.45 -39.84
N ASN A 342 -24.54 -14.59 -40.56
CA ASN A 342 -24.34 -13.20 -40.17
C ASN A 342 -25.65 -12.41 -40.19
N GLU A 343 -26.46 -12.55 -41.25
CA GLU A 343 -27.78 -11.93 -41.35
C GLU A 343 -28.72 -12.39 -40.25
N ARG A 344 -28.73 -13.70 -39.96
CA ARG A 344 -29.55 -14.26 -38.87
C ARG A 344 -29.12 -13.71 -37.52
N ARG A 345 -27.81 -13.72 -37.21
CA ARG A 345 -27.29 -13.11 -35.97
C ARG A 345 -27.67 -11.64 -35.87
N GLN A 346 -27.56 -10.89 -36.96
CA GLN A 346 -27.96 -9.50 -36.97
C GLN A 346 -29.45 -9.32 -36.65
N LYS A 347 -30.33 -10.11 -37.28
CA LYS A 347 -31.77 -10.12 -36.99
C LYS A 347 -32.07 -10.52 -35.56
N ASP A 348 -31.39 -11.52 -35.01
CA ASP A 348 -31.57 -11.97 -33.63
C ASP A 348 -31.11 -10.90 -32.63
N HIS A 349 -30.02 -10.21 -32.92
CA HIS A 349 -29.56 -9.05 -32.13
C HIS A 349 -30.54 -7.87 -32.21
N GLU A 350 -31.04 -7.53 -33.40
CA GLU A 350 -32.05 -6.50 -33.60
C GLU A 350 -33.37 -6.85 -32.89
N ALA A 351 -33.79 -8.12 -32.95
CA ALA A 351 -34.96 -8.63 -32.25
C ALA A 351 -34.79 -8.53 -30.73
N ARG A 352 -33.60 -8.85 -30.20
CA ARG A 352 -33.29 -8.69 -28.77
C ARG A 352 -33.35 -7.22 -28.34
N LEU A 353 -32.78 -6.30 -29.12
CA LEU A 353 -32.86 -4.86 -28.83
C LEU A 353 -34.30 -4.34 -28.95
N ALA A 354 -35.09 -4.88 -29.89
CA ALA A 354 -36.50 -4.56 -30.02
C ALA A 354 -37.30 -5.05 -28.81
N LEU A 355 -37.01 -6.25 -28.30
CA LEU A 355 -37.61 -6.77 -27.07
C LEU A 355 -37.28 -5.89 -25.87
N GLU A 356 -36.02 -5.47 -25.69
CA GLU A 356 -35.61 -4.54 -24.63
C GLU A 356 -36.37 -3.20 -24.72
N LYS A 357 -36.62 -2.70 -25.93
CA LYS A 357 -37.43 -1.49 -26.16
C LYS A 357 -38.92 -1.69 -25.85
N LEU A 358 -39.43 -2.91 -25.89
CA LEU A 358 -40.82 -3.24 -25.58
C LEU A 358 -41.04 -3.49 -24.08
N GLU A 359 -39.97 -3.63 -23.29
CA GLU A 359 -40.09 -3.77 -21.84
C GLU A 359 -40.70 -2.49 -21.21
N PRO A 360 -41.63 -2.66 -20.24
CA PRO A 360 -42.23 -1.53 -19.55
C PRO A 360 -41.21 -0.86 -18.62
N LEU A 361 -41.10 0.45 -18.74
CA LEU A 361 -40.31 1.27 -17.81
C LEU A 361 -40.99 1.29 -16.45
N ARG A 362 -40.20 1.16 -15.38
CA ARG A 362 -40.67 1.33 -14.00
C ARG A 362 -39.87 2.44 -13.33
N THR A 363 -40.54 3.21 -12.49
CA THR A 363 -39.89 4.21 -11.65
C THR A 363 -39.75 3.67 -10.24
N GLN A 364 -38.54 3.74 -9.70
CA GLN A 364 -38.23 3.37 -8.32
C GLN A 364 -37.57 4.54 -7.62
N SER A 365 -37.96 4.79 -6.37
CA SER A 365 -37.34 5.79 -5.51
C SER A 365 -36.30 5.18 -4.57
N PHE A 366 -35.18 5.87 -4.41
CA PHE A 366 -34.10 5.51 -3.52
C PHE A 366 -33.84 6.64 -2.53
N GLN A 367 -33.84 6.33 -1.24
CA GLN A 367 -33.46 7.26 -0.19
C GLN A 367 -31.96 7.10 0.08
N LEU A 368 -31.20 8.17 -0.07
CA LEU A 368 -29.75 8.19 0.17
C LEU A 368 -29.46 8.75 1.56
N ASN A 369 -28.50 8.15 2.26
CA ASN A 369 -28.17 8.51 3.66
C ASN A 369 -26.89 9.34 3.77
N TYR A 370 -25.89 9.08 2.94
CA TYR A 370 -24.56 9.69 3.02
C TYR A 370 -24.25 10.51 1.75
N ALA A 371 -24.45 9.93 0.58
CA ALA A 371 -24.22 10.60 -0.68
C ALA A 371 -25.35 11.58 -1.02
N ARG A 372 -25.01 12.65 -1.75
CA ARG A 372 -26.01 13.61 -2.27
C ARG A 372 -26.67 13.07 -3.53
N ALA A 373 -28.00 13.04 -3.56
CA ALA A 373 -28.80 12.54 -4.67
C ALA A 373 -28.46 13.23 -6.00
N GLU A 374 -28.20 14.54 -5.98
CA GLU A 374 -27.84 15.33 -7.16
C GLU A 374 -26.56 14.81 -7.84
N LYS A 375 -25.50 14.56 -7.06
CA LYS A 375 -24.24 14.01 -7.59
C LYS A 375 -24.39 12.60 -8.15
N ILE A 376 -25.22 11.77 -7.54
CA ILE A 376 -25.49 10.40 -8.04
C ILE A 376 -26.33 10.46 -9.33
N ALA A 377 -27.34 11.33 -9.39
CA ALA A 377 -28.13 11.53 -10.61
C ALA A 377 -27.27 12.02 -11.78
N GLU A 378 -26.34 12.94 -11.52
CA GLU A 378 -25.34 13.36 -12.50
C GLU A 378 -24.50 12.16 -12.96
N GLN A 379 -23.95 11.36 -12.05
CA GLN A 379 -23.14 10.18 -12.41
C GLN A 379 -23.90 9.10 -13.20
N LEU A 380 -25.20 8.92 -12.95
CA LEU A 380 -26.03 7.94 -13.67
C LEU A 380 -26.45 8.43 -15.06
N THR A 381 -26.57 9.74 -15.26
CA THR A 381 -27.04 10.36 -16.51
C THR A 381 -25.90 10.86 -17.40
N GLN A 382 -24.75 11.17 -16.80
CA GLN A 382 -23.59 11.72 -17.49
C GLN A 382 -23.02 10.69 -18.47
N THR A 383 -23.15 10.99 -19.75
CA THR A 383 -22.38 10.35 -20.80
C THR A 383 -20.94 10.82 -20.64
N GLN A 384 -20.02 9.91 -20.34
CA GLN A 384 -18.59 10.21 -20.36
C GLN A 384 -18.21 10.57 -21.81
N ASP A 385 -18.20 11.87 -22.10
CA ASP A 385 -17.73 12.42 -23.37
C ASP A 385 -16.19 12.37 -23.37
N GLN A 386 -15.64 11.15 -23.49
CA GLN A 386 -14.24 11.01 -23.89
C GLN A 386 -14.18 11.30 -25.39
N GLY A 387 -13.70 12.49 -25.74
CA GLY A 387 -13.62 13.01 -27.10
C GLY A 387 -12.86 12.14 -28.10
N SER A 388 -13.52 11.09 -28.59
CA SER A 388 -13.13 10.32 -29.76
C SER A 388 -14.40 9.85 -30.46
N GLN A 389 -14.64 10.42 -31.65
CA GLN A 389 -15.73 10.05 -32.54
C GLN A 389 -15.78 8.52 -32.71
N GLY A 390 -16.80 7.88 -32.15
CA GLY A 390 -17.21 6.53 -32.53
C GLY A 390 -17.30 5.46 -31.44
N SER A 391 -17.02 5.76 -30.17
CA SER A 391 -17.22 4.77 -29.08
C SER A 391 -18.50 5.07 -28.30
N GLN A 392 -19.37 4.06 -28.16
CA GLN A 392 -20.66 4.17 -27.48
C GLN A 392 -20.54 4.88 -26.13
N SER A 393 -21.35 5.91 -25.94
CA SER A 393 -21.56 6.59 -24.67
C SER A 393 -21.96 5.54 -23.63
N ALA A 394 -21.04 5.21 -22.71
CA ALA A 394 -21.33 4.29 -21.60
C ALA A 394 -22.24 4.99 -20.59
N ARG A 395 -23.53 5.11 -20.92
CA ARG A 395 -24.58 5.48 -19.98
C ARG A 395 -24.90 4.22 -19.16
N PHE A 396 -24.94 4.35 -17.83
CA PHE A 396 -25.31 3.23 -16.95
C PHE A 396 -26.79 2.84 -17.08
N LEU A 397 -27.63 3.83 -17.38
CA LEU A 397 -29.05 3.67 -17.71
C LEU A 397 -29.25 3.34 -19.20
N THR A 398 -30.39 2.75 -19.55
CA THR A 398 -30.75 2.53 -20.96
C THR A 398 -30.93 3.84 -21.72
N GLU A 399 -31.02 3.78 -23.06
CA GLU A 399 -31.34 4.95 -23.89
C GLU A 399 -32.62 5.68 -23.44
N ARG A 400 -33.57 4.94 -22.87
CA ARG A 400 -34.87 5.43 -22.39
C ARG A 400 -34.88 5.73 -20.89
N GLY A 401 -33.80 5.38 -20.18
CA GLY A 401 -33.68 5.57 -18.75
C GLY A 401 -33.44 7.03 -18.37
N SER A 402 -34.01 7.45 -17.24
CA SER A 402 -33.79 8.78 -16.66
C SER A 402 -33.67 8.70 -15.14
N ALA A 403 -32.87 9.61 -14.58
CA ALA A 403 -32.74 9.76 -13.13
C ALA A 403 -32.97 11.23 -12.74
N ILE A 404 -33.77 11.45 -11.71
CA ILE A 404 -34.11 12.78 -11.18
C ILE A 404 -33.83 12.76 -9.68
N ALA A 405 -33.06 13.74 -9.20
CA ALA A 405 -32.81 13.94 -7.78
C ALA A 405 -33.79 14.98 -7.20
N GLU A 406 -34.30 14.72 -5.99
CA GLU A 406 -35.03 15.68 -5.18
C GLU A 406 -34.13 16.12 -4.00
N PRO A 407 -33.54 17.32 -4.06
CA PRO A 407 -32.54 17.76 -3.08
C PRO A 407 -33.09 17.91 -1.66
N ARG A 408 -34.38 18.26 -1.51
CA ARG A 408 -34.97 18.54 -0.20
C ARG A 408 -35.11 17.29 0.67
N THR A 409 -35.40 16.14 0.06
CA THR A 409 -35.55 14.86 0.76
C THR A 409 -34.35 13.92 0.54
N ASN A 410 -33.34 14.33 -0.23
CA ASN A 410 -32.22 13.50 -0.66
C ASN A 410 -32.68 12.16 -1.27
N GLN A 411 -33.71 12.22 -2.11
CA GLN A 411 -34.26 11.07 -2.83
C GLN A 411 -33.86 11.09 -4.29
N LEU A 412 -33.57 9.90 -4.83
CA LEU A 412 -33.27 9.67 -6.23
C LEU A 412 -34.39 8.86 -6.86
N PHE A 413 -35.04 9.39 -7.88
CA PHE A 413 -36.04 8.70 -8.68
C PHE A 413 -35.39 8.21 -9.97
N VAL A 414 -35.29 6.90 -10.15
CA VAL A 414 -34.74 6.28 -11.36
C VAL A 414 -35.86 5.59 -12.11
N THR A 415 -35.98 5.90 -13.40
CA THR A 415 -36.95 5.28 -14.31
C THR A 415 -36.19 4.50 -15.36
N ASP A 416 -36.29 3.16 -15.34
CA ASP A 416 -35.64 2.28 -16.31
C ASP A 416 -36.32 0.89 -16.40
N THR A 417 -35.78 -0.04 -17.18
CA THR A 417 -36.21 -1.44 -17.22
C THR A 417 -35.97 -2.14 -15.87
N PRO A 418 -36.80 -3.14 -15.50
CA PRO A 418 -36.66 -3.84 -14.22
C PRO A 418 -35.26 -4.43 -13.98
N SER A 419 -34.66 -5.02 -15.01
CA SER A 419 -33.31 -5.60 -14.96
C SER A 419 -32.24 -4.55 -14.61
N LYS A 420 -32.37 -3.32 -15.15
CA LYS A 420 -31.43 -2.23 -14.89
C LYS A 420 -31.63 -1.59 -13.53
N LEU A 421 -32.85 -1.53 -13.03
CA LEU A 421 -33.12 -1.07 -11.67
C LEU A 421 -32.45 -1.96 -10.61
N GLU A 422 -32.39 -3.27 -10.81
CA GLU A 422 -31.65 -4.19 -9.91
C GLU A 422 -30.14 -3.94 -9.92
N GLU A 423 -29.55 -3.62 -11.08
CA GLU A 423 -28.14 -3.22 -11.18
C GLU A 423 -27.89 -1.88 -10.46
N VAL A 424 -28.80 -0.91 -10.63
CA VAL A 424 -28.74 0.40 -9.97
C VAL A 424 -28.84 0.25 -8.44
N VAL A 425 -29.68 -0.65 -7.93
CA VAL A 425 -29.79 -0.95 -6.48
C VAL A 425 -28.43 -1.38 -5.92
N LYS A 426 -27.75 -2.32 -6.59
CA LYS A 426 -26.43 -2.81 -6.15
C LYS A 426 -25.40 -1.69 -6.17
N LEU A 427 -25.39 -0.89 -7.22
CA LEU A 427 -24.44 0.20 -7.39
C LEU A 427 -24.67 1.35 -6.38
N ILE A 428 -25.92 1.69 -6.07
CA ILE A 428 -26.24 2.66 -5.01
C ILE A 428 -25.75 2.15 -3.65
N ALA A 429 -25.90 0.85 -3.36
CA ALA A 429 -25.43 0.27 -2.10
C ALA A 429 -23.90 0.39 -1.93
N ASP A 430 -23.14 0.28 -3.02
CA ASP A 430 -21.68 0.46 -3.01
C ASP A 430 -21.25 1.93 -2.88
N TRP A 431 -22.07 2.87 -3.38
CA TRP A 431 -21.75 4.31 -3.38
C TRP A 431 -22.23 5.05 -2.12
N ASP A 432 -23.35 4.64 -1.52
CA ASP A 432 -23.92 5.28 -0.33
C ASP A 432 -23.26 4.77 0.97
N ILE A 433 -21.93 4.90 1.05
CA ILE A 433 -21.13 4.54 2.23
C ILE A 433 -20.72 5.80 3.02
N PRO A 434 -20.58 5.72 4.36
CA PRO A 434 -20.14 6.84 5.16
C PRO A 434 -18.70 7.27 4.81
N VAL A 435 -18.51 8.56 4.56
CA VAL A 435 -17.17 9.13 4.32
C VAL A 435 -16.39 9.19 5.64
N ARG A 436 -15.14 8.74 5.60
CA ARG A 436 -14.23 8.81 6.75
C ARG A 436 -13.83 10.26 7.03
N GLN A 437 -13.65 10.59 8.30
CA GLN A 437 -13.20 11.93 8.73
C GLN A 437 -11.75 11.90 9.19
N VAL A 438 -11.05 13.02 9.00
CA VAL A 438 -9.67 13.21 9.44
C VAL A 438 -9.63 14.45 10.34
N LEU A 439 -9.05 14.28 11.53
CA LEU A 439 -8.61 15.37 12.39
C LEU A 439 -7.17 15.72 12.02
N ILE A 440 -6.94 16.96 11.63
CA ILE A 440 -5.61 17.48 11.32
C ILE A 440 -5.20 18.41 12.46
N GLU A 441 -4.06 18.08 13.07
CA GLU A 441 -3.40 18.92 14.06
C GLU A 441 -2.11 19.46 13.46
N ALA A 442 -1.97 20.78 13.42
CA ALA A 442 -0.71 21.43 13.12
C ALA A 442 -0.06 21.94 14.40
N ARG A 443 1.27 21.89 14.47
CA ARG A 443 2.05 22.59 15.50
C ARG A 443 3.07 23.45 14.80
N ILE A 444 2.96 24.76 14.99
CA ILE A 444 3.82 25.76 14.41
C ILE A 444 4.66 26.30 15.56
N VAL A 445 5.94 25.95 15.57
CA VAL A 445 6.88 26.33 16.63
C VAL A 445 7.77 27.42 16.07
N GLN A 446 7.78 28.57 16.72
CA GLN A 446 8.73 29.64 16.45
C GLN A 446 9.65 29.79 17.66
N ALA A 447 10.96 29.69 17.44
CA ALA A 447 11.99 29.98 18.42
C ALA A 447 12.76 31.21 17.94
N ASN A 448 12.87 32.21 18.81
CA ASN A 448 13.67 33.40 18.59
C ASN A 448 14.76 33.44 19.67
N ASP A 449 15.99 33.67 19.26
CA ASP A 449 17.14 33.86 20.15
C ASP A 449 17.84 35.15 19.72
N SER A 450 18.03 36.06 20.67
CA SER A 450 18.63 37.37 20.45
C SER A 450 19.80 37.56 21.40
N PHE A 451 20.94 37.94 20.85
CA PHE A 451 22.16 38.20 21.56
C PHE A 451 22.65 39.61 21.23
N GLY A 452 22.91 40.41 22.25
CA GLY A 452 23.48 41.75 22.10
C GLY A 452 24.66 41.91 23.04
N ARG A 453 25.78 42.44 22.54
CA ARG A 453 26.93 42.81 23.36
C ARG A 453 27.47 44.16 22.94
N ASN A 454 27.64 45.07 23.90
CA ASN A 454 28.21 46.38 23.70
C ASN A 454 29.33 46.64 24.72
N LEU A 455 30.49 47.05 24.22
CA LEU A 455 31.63 47.46 25.04
C LEU A 455 32.13 48.81 24.52
N GLY A 456 32.24 49.75 25.43
CA GLY A 456 32.62 51.12 25.12
C GLY A 456 33.43 51.79 26.23
N VAL A 457 34.14 52.85 25.84
CA VAL A 457 35.05 53.59 26.72
C VAL A 457 34.80 55.08 26.54
N ARG A 458 34.82 55.81 27.65
CA ARG A 458 34.81 57.27 27.66
C ARG A 458 36.07 57.76 28.36
N LEU A 459 36.70 58.76 27.76
CA LEU A 459 37.86 59.45 28.31
C LEU A 459 37.57 60.93 28.37
N GLY A 460 37.89 61.55 29.50
CA GLY A 460 37.72 62.98 29.62
C GLY A 460 38.60 63.58 30.69
N MET A 461 38.84 64.87 30.53
CA MET A 461 39.75 65.61 31.36
C MET A 461 39.01 66.86 31.84
N SER A 462 39.01 67.11 33.15
CA SER A 462 38.44 68.35 33.68
C SER A 462 39.54 69.21 34.28
N ASP A 463 39.46 70.51 34.02
CA ASP A 463 40.37 71.53 34.55
C ASP A 463 39.57 72.58 35.32
N GLN A 464 39.59 72.47 36.64
CA GLN A 464 38.89 73.35 37.59
C GLN A 464 39.79 74.49 38.09
N ARG A 465 40.97 74.73 37.50
CA ARG A 465 41.86 75.82 37.92
C ARG A 465 41.20 77.20 37.82
N ALA A 466 40.42 77.43 36.77
CA ALA A 466 39.61 78.65 36.60
C ALA A 466 38.59 78.85 37.72
N GLU A 467 37.94 77.77 38.14
CA GLU A 467 36.89 77.79 39.17
C GLU A 467 37.45 78.02 40.58
N ARG A 468 38.72 77.67 40.81
CA ARG A 468 39.42 77.89 42.08
C ARG A 468 40.24 79.17 42.12
N GLY A 469 39.88 80.16 41.29
CA GLY A 469 40.49 81.49 41.28
C GLY A 469 41.86 81.58 40.57
N GLY A 470 42.23 80.55 39.80
CA GLY A 470 43.44 80.54 38.98
C GLY A 470 43.15 80.67 37.48
N ASP A 471 44.18 80.47 36.67
CA ASP A 471 44.07 80.47 35.21
C ASP A 471 43.76 79.05 34.69
N GLY A 472 42.53 78.82 34.21
CA GLY A 472 42.13 77.56 33.56
C GLY A 472 42.60 77.46 32.11
N GLY A 473 42.83 76.23 31.64
CA GLY A 473 43.28 75.94 30.28
C GLY A 473 44.78 76.14 30.04
N TYR A 474 45.18 76.03 28.78
CA TYR A 474 46.53 76.27 28.28
C TYR A 474 46.53 77.52 27.39
N HIS A 475 47.42 78.46 27.67
CA HIS A 475 47.48 79.74 26.96
C HIS A 475 48.00 79.55 25.52
N LEU A 476 47.23 80.00 24.52
CA LEU A 476 47.58 79.87 23.09
C LEU A 476 48.05 81.20 22.46
N GLY A 477 48.10 82.28 23.22
CA GLY A 477 48.44 83.62 22.74
C GLY A 477 47.20 84.51 22.56
N GLY A 478 47.34 85.81 22.83
CA GLY A 478 46.18 86.69 23.06
C GLY A 478 45.33 86.21 24.24
N GLY A 479 44.15 86.77 24.47
CA GLY A 479 43.23 86.29 25.52
C GLY A 479 42.69 84.86 25.31
N ASN A 480 43.24 84.07 24.39
CA ASN A 480 42.75 82.76 23.98
C ASN A 480 43.43 81.63 24.77
N ARG A 481 42.62 80.71 25.29
CA ARG A 481 43.08 79.54 26.03
C ARG A 481 42.38 78.28 25.54
N ALA A 482 43.12 77.18 25.43
CA ALA A 482 42.55 75.86 25.16
C ALA A 482 42.18 75.17 26.46
N VAL A 483 40.96 74.67 26.54
CA VAL A 483 40.47 73.88 27.67
C VAL A 483 40.04 72.52 27.15
N PHE A 484 40.43 71.46 27.86
CA PHE A 484 39.90 70.12 27.63
C PHE A 484 38.64 69.96 28.50
N GLY A 485 37.51 69.62 27.89
CA GLY A 485 36.24 69.42 28.57
C GLY A 485 36.11 68.03 29.19
N GLY A 486 35.33 67.95 30.27
CA GLY A 486 34.96 66.69 30.91
C GLY A 486 33.63 66.84 31.65
N THR A 487 32.63 66.06 31.23
CA THR A 487 31.30 66.03 31.87
C THR A 487 30.98 64.60 32.29
N TYR A 488 31.29 64.22 33.53
CA TYR A 488 30.92 62.90 34.08
C TYR A 488 30.17 63.05 35.39
N GLY A 489 28.85 62.79 35.37
CA GLY A 489 28.01 62.87 36.57
C GLY A 489 28.41 61.88 37.67
N ASN A 490 28.65 60.61 37.34
CA ASN A 490 28.99 59.60 38.35
C ASN A 490 30.38 59.80 38.99
N VAL A 491 31.36 60.26 38.19
CA VAL A 491 32.72 60.50 38.68
C VAL A 491 32.81 61.80 39.48
N LEU A 492 32.18 62.89 39.03
CA LEU A 492 32.15 64.16 39.79
C LEU A 492 31.44 64.01 41.13
N VAL A 493 30.35 63.23 41.18
CA VAL A 493 29.58 63.00 42.42
C VAL A 493 30.35 62.09 43.38
N GLY A 494 30.98 61.03 42.88
CA GLY A 494 31.82 60.13 43.68
C GLY A 494 33.14 60.76 44.17
N SER A 495 33.70 61.71 43.42
CA SER A 495 34.93 62.43 43.77
C SER A 495 34.70 63.73 44.55
N GLY A 496 33.45 64.13 44.80
CA GLY A 496 33.10 65.38 45.48
C GLY A 496 33.37 66.67 44.69
N ALA A 497 33.56 66.57 43.36
CA ALA A 497 33.94 67.69 42.49
C ALA A 497 32.73 68.40 41.82
N ALA A 498 31.50 68.16 42.30
CA ALA A 498 30.24 68.47 41.61
C ALA A 498 29.75 69.94 41.65
N ASN A 499 30.55 70.90 42.11
CA ASN A 499 30.16 72.32 42.16
C ASN A 499 31.00 73.17 41.21
N GLY A 500 30.64 73.27 39.93
CA GLY A 500 31.30 74.19 38.99
C GLY A 500 30.91 74.01 37.53
N THR A 501 30.80 75.13 36.80
CA THR A 501 30.58 75.20 35.35
C THR A 501 31.75 74.63 34.55
N THR A 502 31.76 73.31 34.38
CA THR A 502 32.60 72.63 33.39
C THR A 502 32.26 73.12 31.99
N ALA A 503 33.26 73.41 31.15
CA ALA A 503 33.05 73.51 29.71
C ALA A 503 32.43 72.19 29.22
N ALA A 504 31.15 72.24 28.83
CA ALA A 504 30.40 71.06 28.46
C ALA A 504 30.99 70.44 27.17
N GLY A 505 31.63 69.29 27.31
CA GLY A 505 32.20 68.56 26.19
C GLY A 505 32.95 67.33 26.68
N GLN A 506 32.72 66.19 26.06
CA GLN A 506 33.53 64.98 26.30
C GLN A 506 34.72 65.01 25.34
N PHE A 507 35.94 64.81 25.87
CA PHE A 507 37.15 64.69 25.06
C PHE A 507 37.07 63.49 24.11
N PHE A 508 36.52 62.38 24.59
CA PHE A 508 36.27 61.17 23.81
C PHE A 508 35.10 60.38 24.43
N ASP A 509 34.02 60.21 23.66
CA ASP A 509 32.87 59.39 24.05
C ASP A 509 32.62 58.29 23.02
N LEU A 510 33.03 57.09 23.38
CA LEU A 510 32.63 55.83 22.74
C LEU A 510 32.03 54.90 23.78
N GLY A 511 31.21 55.43 24.70
CA GLY A 511 30.47 54.64 25.68
C GLY A 511 29.52 53.64 25.02
N ALA A 512 29.29 52.52 25.71
CA ALA A 512 28.38 51.48 25.27
C ALA A 512 26.95 52.04 25.17
N ASN A 513 26.29 51.76 24.05
CA ASN A 513 24.87 52.09 23.88
C ASN A 513 24.02 51.13 24.73
N ALA A 514 22.81 51.57 25.06
CA ALA A 514 21.80 50.69 25.64
C ALA A 514 21.42 49.58 24.63
N ILE A 515 21.09 48.39 25.14
CA ILE A 515 20.51 47.30 24.36
C ILE A 515 19.07 47.13 24.84
N GLY A 516 18.11 47.39 23.95
CA GLY A 516 16.69 47.47 24.31
C GLY A 516 16.45 48.61 25.32
N SER A 517 15.82 48.29 26.46
CA SER A 517 15.57 49.23 27.56
C SER A 517 16.67 49.24 28.64
N THR A 518 17.70 48.41 28.50
CA THR A 518 18.74 48.25 29.54
C THR A 518 19.97 49.10 29.20
N SER A 519 20.41 49.92 30.15
CA SER A 519 21.64 50.71 30.04
C SER A 519 22.86 49.89 30.44
N ALA A 520 24.02 50.20 29.83
CA ALA A 520 25.27 49.53 30.16
C ALA A 520 25.72 49.84 31.58
N ALA A 521 26.23 48.83 32.29
CA ALA A 521 26.91 49.04 33.55
C ALA A 521 28.24 49.75 33.27
N SER A 522 28.61 50.71 34.11
CA SER A 522 29.86 51.44 33.96
C SER A 522 30.72 51.39 35.22
N PHE A 523 32.03 51.32 35.00
CA PHE A 523 33.05 51.47 36.03
C PHE A 523 33.92 52.67 35.63
N ALA A 524 34.14 53.57 36.57
CA ALA A 524 34.90 54.78 36.29
C ALA A 524 36.01 55.01 37.32
N LEU A 525 37.18 55.41 36.83
CA LEU A 525 38.35 55.77 37.61
C LEU A 525 38.68 57.24 37.34
N SER A 526 38.95 57.99 38.40
CA SER A 526 39.44 59.36 38.31
C SER A 526 40.80 59.47 39.00
N VAL A 527 41.76 60.08 38.31
CA VAL A 527 43.04 60.46 38.89
C VAL A 527 43.12 61.97 38.91
N PHE A 528 43.53 62.54 40.04
CA PHE A 528 43.64 63.99 40.23
C PHE A 528 45.00 64.40 40.78
N ASN A 529 45.38 65.64 40.54
CA ASN A 529 46.61 66.22 41.10
C ASN A 529 46.45 66.56 42.59
N SER A 530 47.55 66.84 43.30
CA SER A 530 47.52 67.15 44.75
C SER A 530 46.57 68.31 45.13
N ALA A 531 46.41 69.29 44.23
CA ALA A 531 45.49 70.41 44.42
C ALA A 531 44.02 70.06 44.12
N ALA A 532 43.72 68.83 43.70
CA ALA A 532 42.40 68.33 43.31
C ALA A 532 41.65 69.25 42.35
N ASN A 533 42.36 69.88 41.41
CA ASN A 533 41.81 70.86 40.47
C ASN A 533 41.99 70.46 39.00
N ARG A 534 42.60 69.31 38.73
CA ARG A 534 42.70 68.69 37.42
C ARG A 534 42.41 67.21 37.56
N PHE A 535 41.46 66.70 36.79
CA PHE A 535 41.06 65.29 36.83
C PHE A 535 41.22 64.66 35.45
N LEU A 536 41.71 63.43 35.44
CA LEU A 536 41.67 62.54 34.29
C LEU A 536 40.71 61.40 34.61
N ASN A 537 39.67 61.26 33.79
CA ASN A 537 38.59 60.32 33.98
C ASN A 537 38.62 59.26 32.89
N LEU A 538 38.55 58.00 33.30
CA LEU A 538 38.36 56.84 32.45
C LEU A 538 37.09 56.14 32.90
N GLU A 539 36.11 55.99 32.00
CA GLU A 539 34.91 55.19 32.23
C GLU A 539 34.85 54.06 31.21
N ILE A 540 34.73 52.83 31.70
CA ILE A 540 34.48 51.64 30.89
C ILE A 540 33.02 51.27 31.09
N SER A 541 32.31 51.03 29.99
CA SER A 541 30.91 50.66 29.99
C SER A 541 30.72 49.38 29.19
N ALA A 542 29.99 48.43 29.77
CA ALA A 542 29.76 47.12 29.17
C ALA A 542 28.33 46.65 29.40
N LEU A 543 27.75 46.02 28.38
CA LEU A 543 26.44 45.39 28.42
C LEU A 543 26.46 44.13 27.58
N GLU A 544 25.95 43.04 28.13
CA GLU A 544 25.61 41.83 27.39
C GLU A 544 24.17 41.47 27.74
N SER A 545 23.36 41.20 26.72
CA SER A 545 21.95 40.89 26.84
C SER A 545 21.63 39.69 25.98
N THR A 546 20.99 38.68 26.57
CA THR A 546 20.50 37.49 25.89
C THR A 546 18.98 37.41 26.08
N GLY A 547 18.25 37.24 24.99
CA GLY A 547 16.80 37.13 24.99
C GLY A 547 16.35 35.91 24.21
N GLU A 548 15.73 34.96 24.89
CA GLU A 548 15.16 33.76 24.29
C GLU A 548 13.63 33.81 24.33
N GLY A 549 12.98 33.46 23.22
CA GLY A 549 11.54 33.42 23.10
C GLY A 549 11.07 32.19 22.34
N ARG A 550 10.03 31.53 22.82
CA ARG A 550 9.41 30.39 22.14
C ARG A 550 7.90 30.55 22.07
N VAL A 551 7.35 30.50 20.86
CA VAL A 551 5.92 30.60 20.58
C VAL A 551 5.47 29.31 19.91
N ILE A 552 4.43 28.68 20.44
CA ILE A 552 3.84 27.47 19.87
C ILE A 552 2.38 27.78 19.54
N SER A 553 1.98 27.52 18.30
CA SER A 553 0.60 27.63 17.85
C SER A 553 0.10 26.28 17.35
N SER A 554 -1.05 25.82 17.84
CA SER A 554 -1.58 24.49 17.54
C SER A 554 -3.01 24.51 16.96
N PRO A 555 -3.21 24.94 15.71
CA PRO A 555 -4.54 24.91 15.09
C PRO A 555 -4.96 23.47 14.78
N ARG A 556 -6.24 23.18 14.98
CA ARG A 556 -6.84 21.86 14.78
C ARG A 556 -8.12 22.00 13.98
N VAL A 557 -8.31 21.14 12.98
CA VAL A 557 -9.50 21.14 12.13
C VAL A 557 -9.90 19.70 11.80
N VAL A 558 -11.19 19.42 11.77
CA VAL A 558 -11.74 18.13 11.34
C VAL A 558 -12.45 18.33 10.02
N THR A 559 -12.23 17.43 9.07
CA THR A 559 -12.91 17.46 7.78
C THR A 559 -13.13 16.03 7.26
N SER A 560 -14.06 15.89 6.32
CA SER A 560 -14.28 14.64 5.60
C SER A 560 -13.20 14.42 4.55
N ASP A 561 -13.03 13.17 4.13
CA ASP A 561 -12.14 12.82 3.03
C ASP A 561 -12.43 13.66 1.77
N GLN A 562 -11.37 14.16 1.12
CA GLN A 562 -11.40 15.00 -0.08
C GLN A 562 -12.12 16.36 0.07
N VAL A 563 -12.51 16.76 1.28
CA VAL A 563 -13.16 18.06 1.54
C VAL A 563 -12.16 19.05 2.12
N LYS A 564 -12.00 20.18 1.42
CA LYS A 564 -11.17 21.30 1.86
C LYS A 564 -11.73 21.92 3.14
N ALA A 565 -10.87 22.10 4.14
CA ALA A 565 -11.18 22.83 5.36
C ALA A 565 -10.11 23.88 5.66
N TYR A 566 -10.50 24.94 6.36
CA TYR A 566 -9.58 25.98 6.80
C TYR A 566 -9.92 26.48 8.19
N ILE A 567 -8.91 26.97 8.91
CA ILE A 567 -9.02 27.64 10.20
C ILE A 567 -8.09 28.86 10.18
N GLU A 568 -8.59 30.03 10.55
CA GLU A 568 -7.82 31.28 10.61
C GLU A 568 -8.04 32.02 11.93
N GLN A 569 -6.97 32.63 12.45
CA GLN A 569 -7.00 33.47 13.65
C GLN A 569 -6.06 34.67 13.46
N GLY A 570 -6.55 35.88 13.69
CA GLY A 570 -5.74 37.10 13.65
C GLY A 570 -6.59 38.36 13.52
N THR A 571 -6.01 39.41 12.92
CA THR A 571 -6.64 40.73 12.82
C THR A 571 -6.60 41.26 11.39
N GLU A 572 -7.57 42.09 11.04
CA GLU A 572 -7.59 42.80 9.75
C GLU A 572 -7.14 44.25 9.93
N LEU A 573 -6.26 44.70 9.04
CA LEU A 573 -5.72 46.05 9.06
C LEU A 573 -6.32 46.86 7.90
N PRO A 574 -6.88 48.05 8.17
CA PRO A 574 -7.37 48.95 7.12
C PRO A 574 -6.22 49.68 6.41
N TYR A 575 -6.25 49.69 5.08
CA TYR A 575 -5.34 50.44 4.21
C TYR A 575 -6.14 51.42 3.39
N SER A 576 -5.77 52.70 3.42
CA SER A 576 -6.34 53.70 2.52
C SER A 576 -5.69 53.60 1.15
N THR A 577 -6.44 53.15 0.15
CA THR A 577 -6.03 53.13 -1.26
C THR A 577 -6.73 54.25 -2.01
N SER A 578 -6.07 54.86 -3.00
CA SER A 578 -6.70 55.82 -3.90
C SER A 578 -7.55 55.07 -4.94
N SER A 579 -8.87 55.30 -4.93
CA SER A 579 -9.78 54.80 -5.97
C SER A 579 -9.52 55.52 -7.29
N PRO A 580 -9.71 54.85 -8.46
CA PRO A 580 -9.61 55.49 -9.78
C PRO A 580 -10.52 56.71 -9.98
N SER A 581 -11.57 56.86 -9.16
CA SER A 581 -12.50 58.00 -9.17
C SER A 581 -12.06 59.20 -8.30
N GLY A 582 -10.85 59.17 -7.72
CA GLY A 582 -10.31 60.27 -6.91
C GLY A 582 -10.75 60.28 -5.43
N GLY A 583 -11.50 59.26 -4.99
CA GLY A 583 -11.86 59.05 -3.58
C GLY A 583 -10.90 58.11 -2.85
N THR A 584 -10.83 58.21 -1.52
CA THR A 584 -10.07 57.27 -0.68
C THR A 584 -10.96 56.08 -0.32
N THR A 585 -10.58 54.86 -0.72
CA THR A 585 -11.26 53.61 -0.31
C THR A 585 -10.43 52.90 0.75
N VAL A 586 -11.09 52.31 1.74
CA VAL A 586 -10.41 51.52 2.78
C VAL A 586 -10.47 50.04 2.39
N GLU A 587 -9.30 49.43 2.15
CA GLU A 587 -9.12 48.00 1.88
C GLU A 587 -8.58 47.30 3.14
N PHE A 588 -9.17 46.17 3.55
CA PHE A 588 -8.69 45.41 4.69
C PHE A 588 -7.72 44.31 4.27
N ARG A 589 -6.53 44.25 4.87
CA ARG A 589 -5.59 43.13 4.70
C ARG A 589 -5.48 42.33 5.99
N LYS A 590 -5.53 41.00 5.86
CA LYS A 590 -5.47 40.05 6.98
C LYS A 590 -4.02 39.84 7.44
N ALA A 591 -3.78 39.97 8.74
CA ALA A 591 -2.59 39.46 9.43
C ALA A 591 -3.03 38.30 10.33
N VAL A 592 -3.05 37.08 9.76
CA VAL A 592 -3.62 35.89 10.39
C VAL A 592 -2.65 34.72 10.37
N LEU A 593 -2.79 33.85 11.37
CA LEU A 593 -2.36 32.46 11.27
C LEU A 593 -3.49 31.66 10.60
N SER A 594 -3.22 31.03 9.46
CA SER A 594 -4.19 30.19 8.76
C SER A 594 -3.63 28.80 8.46
N LEU A 595 -4.41 27.77 8.71
CA LEU A 595 -4.20 26.42 8.22
C LEU A 595 -5.32 26.08 7.26
N GLU A 596 -4.98 25.77 6.02
CA GLU A 596 -5.88 25.26 5.00
C GLU A 596 -5.41 23.87 4.57
N VAL A 597 -6.33 22.92 4.53
CA VAL A 597 -6.01 21.51 4.30
C VAL A 597 -7.09 20.80 3.49
N THR A 598 -6.65 19.92 2.58
CA THR A 598 -7.51 18.94 1.92
C THR A 598 -6.90 17.55 2.13
N PRO A 599 -7.52 16.68 2.95
CA PRO A 599 -7.03 15.33 3.16
C PRO A 599 -7.53 14.37 2.07
N GLN A 600 -6.76 13.32 1.82
CA GLN A 600 -7.14 12.16 1.02
C GLN A 600 -6.65 10.88 1.71
N ILE A 601 -7.57 9.99 2.06
CA ILE A 601 -7.27 8.72 2.72
C ILE A 601 -6.98 7.66 1.67
N THR A 602 -5.82 7.00 1.79
CA THR A 602 -5.44 5.87 0.95
C THR A 602 -6.09 4.56 1.45
N PRO A 603 -6.25 3.54 0.59
CA PRO A 603 -6.75 2.22 1.01
C PRO A 603 -5.92 1.56 2.12
N GLU A 604 -4.63 1.87 2.17
CA GLU A 604 -3.69 1.38 3.21
C GLU A 604 -3.86 2.07 4.57
N GLY A 605 -4.65 3.16 4.64
CA GLY A 605 -4.90 3.91 5.86
C GLY A 605 -3.95 5.10 6.09
N ASN A 606 -3.07 5.40 5.14
CA ASN A 606 -2.27 6.63 5.15
C ASN A 606 -3.08 7.83 4.64
N VAL A 607 -2.70 9.04 5.02
CA VAL A 607 -3.39 10.28 4.65
C VAL A 607 -2.46 11.17 3.83
N ILE A 608 -2.86 11.46 2.59
CA ILE A 608 -2.25 12.50 1.76
C ILE A 608 -2.87 13.83 2.17
N LEU A 609 -2.04 14.82 2.44
CA LEU A 609 -2.48 16.15 2.88
C LEU A 609 -1.94 17.20 1.92
N LYS A 610 -2.85 17.91 1.25
CA LYS A 610 -2.55 19.17 0.57
C LYS A 610 -2.71 20.30 1.57
N LEU A 611 -1.63 21.01 1.86
CA LEU A 611 -1.55 21.93 2.99
C LEU A 611 -1.06 23.30 2.55
N LEU A 612 -1.78 24.33 3.01
CA LEU A 612 -1.40 25.73 2.91
C LEU A 612 -1.40 26.33 4.31
N VAL A 613 -0.20 26.53 4.86
CA VAL A 613 0.01 27.16 6.18
C VAL A 613 0.50 28.58 5.95
N LYS A 614 -0.14 29.56 6.59
CA LYS A 614 0.28 30.97 6.57
C LYS A 614 0.40 31.48 8.01
N LYS A 615 1.45 32.24 8.28
CA LYS A 615 1.67 32.96 9.53
C LYS A 615 2.09 34.38 9.21
N ASP A 616 1.14 35.29 9.31
CA ASP A 616 1.31 36.70 9.00
C ASP A 616 1.33 37.50 10.32
N ASN A 617 2.41 38.26 10.55
CA ASN A 617 2.60 39.10 11.74
C ASN A 617 2.60 40.59 11.35
N LEU A 618 2.20 41.47 12.26
CA LEU A 618 2.39 42.90 12.08
C LEU A 618 3.89 43.22 12.15
N SER A 619 4.40 43.92 11.13
CA SER A 619 5.78 44.36 11.12
C SER A 619 5.95 45.59 12.01
N ALA A 620 7.08 45.67 12.72
CA ALA A 620 7.47 46.86 13.47
C ALA A 620 8.06 47.97 12.57
N HIS A 621 8.34 47.67 11.28
CA HIS A 621 9.12 48.50 10.36
C HIS A 621 8.28 49.41 9.45
N GLY A 622 7.30 50.12 10.02
CA GLY A 622 6.54 51.18 9.30
C GLY A 622 5.02 50.99 9.30
N GLN A 623 4.28 52.05 8.96
CA GLN A 623 2.82 52.09 8.96
C GLN A 623 2.23 51.00 8.05
N GLY A 624 1.82 49.87 8.64
CA GLY A 624 1.05 48.82 7.96
C GLY A 624 1.87 47.79 7.15
N ALA A 625 3.14 47.54 7.43
CA ALA A 625 3.82 46.37 6.85
C ALA A 625 3.39 45.06 7.54
N ILE A 626 3.23 43.97 6.79
CA ILE A 626 2.89 42.63 7.30
C ILE A 626 4.00 41.66 6.93
N ASP A 627 4.63 41.04 7.92
CA ASP A 627 5.65 40.01 7.73
C ASP A 627 4.96 38.67 7.50
N THR A 628 5.08 38.12 6.29
CA THR A 628 4.32 36.92 5.89
C THR A 628 5.21 35.69 5.76
N ARG A 629 4.83 34.58 6.39
CA ARG A 629 5.51 33.27 6.25
C ARG A 629 4.51 32.25 5.73
N ARG A 630 4.81 31.58 4.62
CA ARG A 630 3.87 30.67 3.96
C ARG A 630 4.53 29.38 3.50
N VAL A 631 3.81 28.27 3.64
CA VAL A 631 4.23 26.94 3.19
C VAL A 631 3.06 26.31 2.42
N ASN A 632 3.30 25.92 1.17
CA ASN A 632 2.35 25.19 0.34
C ASN A 632 2.98 23.87 -0.11
N THR A 633 2.37 22.75 0.23
CA THR A 633 2.99 21.43 0.03
C THR A 633 1.95 20.31 0.03
N GLU A 634 2.36 19.15 -0.48
CA GLU A 634 1.59 17.91 -0.46
C GLU A 634 2.46 16.82 0.16
N VAL A 635 1.96 16.18 1.21
CA VAL A 635 2.71 15.16 1.98
C VAL A 635 1.85 13.95 2.26
N LEU A 636 2.45 12.77 2.19
CA LEU A 636 1.85 11.51 2.66
C LEU A 636 2.29 11.27 4.10
N VAL A 637 1.34 11.02 4.99
CA VAL A 637 1.61 10.79 6.41
C VAL A 637 0.80 9.58 6.89
N GLU A 638 1.41 8.77 7.74
CA GLU A 638 0.73 7.66 8.39
C GLU A 638 -0.37 8.15 9.35
N ASN A 639 -1.41 7.34 9.58
CA ASN A 639 -2.47 7.69 10.51
C ASN A 639 -1.94 7.84 11.95
N GLY A 640 -2.02 9.04 12.50
CA GLY A 640 -1.49 9.40 13.82
C GLY A 640 0.01 9.72 13.83
N GLY A 641 0.71 9.55 12.70
CA GLY A 641 2.11 9.92 12.56
C GLY A 641 2.29 11.44 12.47
N THR A 642 3.45 11.94 12.93
CA THR A 642 3.81 13.35 12.82
C THR A 642 4.91 13.52 11.79
N VAL A 643 4.72 14.42 10.83
CA VAL A 643 5.75 14.80 9.86
C VAL A 643 6.16 16.25 10.07
N VAL A 644 7.46 16.53 9.88
CA VAL A 644 7.97 17.90 9.74
C VAL A 644 7.86 18.27 8.28
N ILE A 645 6.99 19.21 7.97
CA ILE A 645 6.72 19.62 6.59
C ILE A 645 7.79 20.58 6.07
N GLY A 646 8.35 21.38 6.97
CA GLY A 646 9.42 22.31 6.66
C GLY A 646 9.68 23.29 7.79
N GLY A 647 10.67 24.14 7.56
CA GLY A 647 11.00 25.23 8.45
C GLY A 647 11.78 26.34 7.75
N ILE A 648 11.86 27.48 8.42
CA ILE A 648 12.64 28.65 7.96
C ILE A 648 13.63 28.96 9.07
N PHE A 649 14.91 29.01 8.72
CA PHE A 649 16.00 29.40 9.60
C PHE A 649 16.59 30.73 9.12
N GLU A 650 16.66 31.71 10.02
CA GLU A 650 17.17 33.04 9.75
C GLU A 650 18.17 33.43 10.83
N LEU A 651 19.32 33.99 10.42
CA LEU A 651 20.36 34.48 11.31
C LEU A 651 20.87 35.82 10.77
N ASP A 652 20.57 36.89 11.50
CA ASP A 652 21.10 38.22 11.22
C ASP A 652 22.19 38.56 12.22
N GLU A 653 23.42 38.74 11.76
CA GLU A 653 24.54 39.16 12.58
C GLU A 653 25.06 40.52 12.12
N THR A 654 25.11 41.47 13.06
CA THR A 654 25.66 42.81 12.84
C THR A 654 26.81 43.05 13.82
N VAL A 655 27.97 43.44 13.29
CA VAL A 655 29.12 43.88 14.08
C VAL A 655 29.45 45.32 13.69
N LEU A 656 29.24 46.26 14.60
CA LEU A 656 29.55 47.67 14.43
C LEU A 656 30.77 48.02 15.30
N GLU A 657 31.83 48.51 14.65
CA GLU A 657 33.03 48.99 15.32
C GLU A 657 33.26 50.47 15.02
N ASN A 658 33.12 51.31 16.04
CA ASN A 658 33.47 52.73 15.96
C ASN A 658 34.81 52.92 16.65
N LYS A 659 35.77 53.60 16.03
CA LYS A 659 37.11 53.77 16.61
C LYS A 659 37.72 55.11 16.25
N VAL A 660 38.65 55.58 17.08
CA VAL A 660 39.52 56.71 16.73
C VAL A 660 40.55 56.22 15.70
N PRO A 661 40.72 56.91 14.57
CA PRO A 661 41.79 56.61 13.62
C PRO A 661 43.16 56.59 14.33
N PHE A 662 44.04 55.66 13.92
CA PHE A 662 45.36 55.43 14.53
C PHE A 662 45.33 54.85 15.96
N LEU A 663 44.70 55.53 16.92
CA LEU A 663 44.71 55.13 18.34
C LEU A 663 43.92 53.85 18.61
N GLY A 664 42.83 53.59 17.87
CA GLY A 664 42.02 52.38 18.01
C GLY A 664 42.71 51.10 17.53
N ASP A 665 43.77 51.24 16.71
CA ASP A 665 44.50 50.13 16.09
C ASP A 665 45.79 49.76 16.85
N LEU A 666 46.11 50.46 17.94
CA LEU A 666 47.27 50.13 18.77
C LEU A 666 47.10 48.76 19.44
N PRO A 667 48.16 47.92 19.48
CA PRO A 667 48.11 46.67 20.22
C PRO A 667 47.92 46.97 21.72
N ILE A 668 47.11 46.16 22.40
CA ILE A 668 46.78 46.26 23.84
C ILE A 668 45.94 47.49 24.20
N ALA A 669 46.39 48.70 23.84
CA ALA A 669 45.74 49.97 24.20
C ALA A 669 44.57 50.36 23.28
N GLY A 670 44.47 49.80 22.08
CA GLY A 670 43.45 50.18 21.09
C GLY A 670 42.00 49.98 21.57
N ASN A 671 41.77 49.04 22.50
CA ASN A 671 40.45 48.82 23.11
C ASN A 671 39.95 50.01 23.95
N LEU A 672 40.83 50.92 24.38
CA LEU A 672 40.44 52.15 25.07
C LEU A 672 39.95 53.25 24.11
N PHE A 673 40.15 53.08 22.81
CA PHE A 673 39.86 54.06 21.77
C PHE A 673 38.85 53.55 20.73
N LYS A 674 38.06 52.53 21.08
CA LYS A 674 37.01 51.98 20.23
C LYS A 674 35.79 51.51 21.03
N ARG A 675 34.63 51.51 20.36
CA ARG A 675 33.39 50.87 20.76
C ARG A 675 33.09 49.72 19.83
N LYS A 676 32.79 48.56 20.40
CA LYS A 676 32.39 47.38 19.64
C LYS A 676 30.99 46.95 20.08
N GLU A 677 30.10 46.91 19.11
CA GLU A 677 28.73 46.48 19.25
C GLU A 677 28.51 45.24 18.37
N ARG A 678 27.99 44.17 18.96
CA ARG A 678 27.63 42.93 18.27
C ARG A 678 26.18 42.64 18.59
N SER A 679 25.37 42.47 17.55
CA SER A 679 23.99 42.02 17.64
C SER A 679 23.83 40.79 16.77
N ALA A 680 23.20 39.75 17.29
CA ALA A 680 22.83 38.56 16.55
C ALA A 680 21.38 38.21 16.88
N SER A 681 20.54 38.05 15.85
CA SER A 681 19.17 37.55 16.00
C SER A 681 18.98 36.30 15.16
N LYS A 682 18.61 35.21 15.83
CA LYS A 682 18.32 33.92 15.27
C LYS A 682 16.82 33.67 15.36
N SER A 683 16.18 33.30 14.26
CA SER A 683 14.76 32.95 14.20
C SER A 683 14.60 31.63 13.49
N GLU A 684 13.89 30.69 14.11
CA GLU A 684 13.59 29.37 13.56
C GLU A 684 12.08 29.13 13.61
N LEU A 685 11.48 28.81 12.46
CA LEU A 685 10.09 28.39 12.33
C LEU A 685 10.07 26.92 11.91
N LEU A 686 9.36 26.07 12.64
CA LEU A 686 9.12 24.66 12.28
C LEU A 686 7.62 24.38 12.22
N VAL A 687 7.18 23.64 11.21
CA VAL A 687 5.79 23.23 11.02
C VAL A 687 5.67 21.71 11.08
N PHE A 688 4.99 21.22 12.11
CA PHE A 688 4.65 19.82 12.31
C PHE A 688 3.18 19.59 11.96
N ILE A 689 2.88 18.46 11.31
CA ILE A 689 1.51 18.07 11.00
C ILE A 689 1.27 16.63 11.43
N THR A 690 0.12 16.40 12.05
CA THR A 690 -0.33 15.08 12.51
C THR A 690 -1.78 14.86 12.08
N PRO A 691 -2.05 14.05 11.04
CA PRO A 691 -3.40 13.62 10.72
C PRO A 691 -3.82 12.44 11.61
N LYS A 692 -5.10 12.39 11.96
CA LYS A 692 -5.70 11.26 12.67
C LYS A 692 -7.06 10.95 12.05
N ILE A 693 -7.21 9.74 11.51
CA ILE A 693 -8.48 9.26 10.98
C ILE A 693 -9.41 8.97 12.16
N VAL A 694 -10.58 9.61 12.16
CA VAL A 694 -11.60 9.41 13.19
C VAL A 694 -12.38 8.15 12.85
N THR A 695 -12.18 7.12 13.67
CA THR A 695 -12.94 5.87 13.64
C THR A 695 -13.90 5.91 14.83
N GLU A 696 -15.20 6.03 14.56
CA GLU A 696 -16.32 6.09 15.52
C GLU A 696 -16.60 7.43 16.27
N GLN A 697 -17.90 7.72 16.36
CA GLN A 697 -18.52 8.95 16.89
C GLN A 697 -18.35 9.19 18.40
N ASN A 698 -17.74 8.25 19.15
CA ASN A 698 -17.61 8.36 20.62
C ASN A 698 -16.31 9.04 21.11
N SER A 699 -15.35 9.34 20.24
CA SER A 699 -14.06 9.93 20.67
C SER A 699 -14.05 11.47 20.75
N MET A 700 -15.13 12.15 20.35
CA MET A 700 -15.21 13.63 20.30
C MET A 700 -15.74 14.28 21.60
N ARG A 701 -15.96 13.48 22.66
CA ARG A 701 -16.53 13.93 23.95
C ARG A 701 -15.51 14.13 25.09
N ARG A 702 -14.21 14.24 24.82
CA ARG A 702 -13.20 14.53 25.84
C ARG A 702 -12.45 15.81 25.59
#